data_AF-A0AAW0JH37-F1
#
_entry.id   AF-A0AAW0JH37-F1
#
_cell.length_a   1.000
_cell.length_b   1.000
_cell.length_c   1.000
_cell.angle_alpha   90.00
_cell.angle_beta   90.00
_cell.angle_gamma   90.00
#
_symmetry.space_group_name_H-M   'P 1'
#
loop_
_entity.id
_entity.type
_entity.pdbx_description
1 polymer ?
#
loop_
_entity_poly.entity_id
_entity_poly.type
_entity_poly.pdbx_seq_one_letter_code
_entity_poly.pdbx_strand_id
1 'polypeptide(L)'
;MCVFILAISCGIPKAPTNGGILTTDYLVGTRVTYFCNDGYRLSSKELTTATCQSDGTWSNHNKTPRCVVVTCPSINSFTLEHGRWRIVNGSHYEYKTKVVFSCDPGYHGLGPASIECLPNGTWSWRTERPYCQIISCGELPTPPNGNKIGTQTSYGSTAIFTCDLGFMLVGSAVRECLSSGLWSGSETRCLAGHCGIPELIVNGQVIGENYGYRDTVVYQCNPGFRLIGSSVRICQQDHNWSGQLPSCVPVSCGHPGSPIYGRTSGNGFNFNDVVTFSCNVGYIMQGPTKAQCQANRQWSHPPPVCKVVNCSDPGIPANSKRESKIEHGNFTYGTVVFYDCNPGYFLFGSSVLICQPNGQWDKPLPECIMIDCGHPGVPPNAVLSGEKYTFGSTVHYSCTGKRSLLGQASRTCQLNGHWSGSQPHCSGDTTGTCGDPGTPGHGSRQESDFRTKSTVRFACDAGYILYGSEERTCLSNGSWTGRQPECKAVQCGNPGTTANGKVFRIDGTTFSSSVIYSCAEGYILSGPSVRQCTANGTWSGSLPNCTIISCGDPGIPANGLRYGDDFVVGQNVSYMCQPGYTMELNGSSVRMCTTNGTWSGLMPTCRAVTCSAPPQISNGRLEGTNFDWGFSISYICSAGYELSFPAVLTCVGNGTWSGEVPQCLPKFCGDPGIPSQGKREGKSFIYQSEVSFSCNSPFILVGSVVQFHCKKGHLLQGSTTRTCLSDLTWSGIQPECIPHNCKQPESPAHANVVGMDLPSHGYTLIYTCQPGFFLAGGTEHRVCRSDNTWTGKVPVCEAGSKILVKDPRPALGTPSPKLSVPDDVFAQNYIWKGSYNFKGRKQPMTLTVTSFNASTGRVNATLSNRDMELLLSGLNTSEGSNSSNQPHGTNSSSVAIAILVPFFALIFAGFGFYLYKQRTAPKTQYTGCSVHENNNGQAAFENPMYDTNAKSVEGKAVRFDPNLNTVCTMV
;
A
#
# COMPACT_ATOMS: atom_id res chain seq x y z
N MET A 1 -125.02 77.75 -48.27
CA MET A 1 -123.93 77.50 -47.30
C MET A 1 -123.75 76.00 -47.16
N CYS A 2 -122.49 75.55 -47.09
CA CYS A 2 -121.97 74.19 -46.86
C CYS A 2 -122.91 72.98 -47.01
N VAL A 3 -122.60 72.12 -47.99
CA VAL A 3 -122.96 70.69 -47.99
C VAL A 3 -121.64 69.90 -48.01
N PHE A 4 -121.49 68.92 -47.11
CA PHE A 4 -120.29 68.10 -46.99
C PHE A 4 -120.19 67.06 -48.12
N ILE A 5 -118.96 66.75 -48.55
CA ILE A 5 -118.64 65.55 -49.34
C ILE A 5 -117.79 64.64 -48.44
N LEU A 6 -118.20 63.37 -48.29
CA LEU A 6 -117.45 62.33 -47.58
C LEU A 6 -116.48 61.64 -48.55
N ALA A 7 -115.23 61.45 -48.13
CA ALA A 7 -114.22 60.67 -48.87
C ALA A 7 -114.14 59.22 -48.34
N ILE A 8 -113.93 58.27 -49.25
CA ILE A 8 -113.86 56.82 -48.93
C ILE A 8 -112.39 56.40 -48.71
N SER A 9 -112.15 55.52 -47.73
CA SER A 9 -110.82 55.00 -47.37
C SER A 9 -110.89 53.51 -47.00
N CYS A 10 -109.86 52.72 -47.35
CA CYS A 10 -109.82 51.27 -47.10
C CYS A 10 -109.24 50.84 -45.74
N GLY A 11 -108.83 51.80 -44.89
CA GLY A 11 -108.20 51.52 -43.59
C GLY A 11 -106.80 50.87 -43.70
N ILE A 12 -106.13 50.71 -42.55
CA ILE A 12 -104.73 50.23 -42.49
C ILE A 12 -104.68 48.70 -42.68
N PRO A 13 -103.94 48.16 -43.68
CA PRO A 13 -103.77 46.71 -43.82
C PRO A 13 -102.90 46.11 -42.71
N LYS A 14 -103.06 44.81 -42.46
CA LYS A 14 -102.30 44.10 -41.41
C LYS A 14 -100.89 43.73 -41.89
N ALA A 15 -99.85 44.12 -41.13
CA ALA A 15 -98.48 43.81 -41.46
C ALA A 15 -98.14 42.31 -41.30
N PRO A 16 -97.22 41.75 -42.11
CA PRO A 16 -96.79 40.37 -42.00
C PRO A 16 -95.82 40.17 -40.83
N THR A 17 -95.87 39.01 -40.17
CA THR A 17 -94.87 38.64 -39.15
C THR A 17 -93.47 38.59 -39.75
N ASN A 18 -92.51 39.22 -39.07
CA ASN A 18 -91.14 39.49 -39.55
C ASN A 18 -91.09 40.33 -40.84
N GLY A 19 -92.01 41.29 -40.98
CA GLY A 19 -92.02 42.27 -42.06
C GLY A 19 -92.89 43.49 -41.74
N GLY A 20 -93.17 44.29 -42.77
CA GLY A 20 -93.92 45.54 -42.65
C GLY A 20 -94.65 45.93 -43.93
N ILE A 21 -95.28 47.11 -43.89
CA ILE A 21 -96.01 47.70 -45.01
C ILE A 21 -95.42 49.08 -45.30
N LEU A 22 -95.20 49.39 -46.57
CA LEU A 22 -94.85 50.70 -47.08
C LEU A 22 -96.05 51.29 -47.85
N THR A 23 -96.49 52.50 -47.48
CA THR A 23 -97.51 53.26 -48.22
C THR A 23 -97.49 54.74 -47.82
N THR A 24 -98.17 55.58 -48.60
CA THR A 24 -98.28 57.03 -48.41
C THR A 24 -99.56 57.45 -47.68
N ASP A 25 -100.65 56.74 -47.91
CA ASP A 25 -102.00 57.04 -47.44
C ASP A 25 -102.91 55.80 -47.62
N TYR A 26 -104.22 55.94 -47.38
CA TYR A 26 -105.19 54.83 -47.42
C TYR A 26 -106.46 55.17 -48.22
N LEU A 27 -106.37 56.13 -49.15
CA LEU A 27 -107.48 56.57 -49.99
C LEU A 27 -107.66 55.65 -51.22
N VAL A 28 -108.84 55.75 -51.85
CA VAL A 28 -109.16 55.00 -53.08
C VAL A 28 -108.13 55.28 -54.18
N GLY A 29 -107.50 54.23 -54.70
CA GLY A 29 -106.43 54.29 -55.70
C GLY A 29 -105.02 54.06 -55.13
N THR A 30 -104.81 54.20 -53.82
CA THR A 30 -103.46 54.08 -53.22
C THR A 30 -102.98 52.62 -53.17
N ARG A 31 -101.70 52.39 -53.47
CA ARG A 31 -101.04 51.08 -53.43
C ARG A 31 -100.18 50.92 -52.16
N VAL A 32 -100.40 49.84 -51.43
CA VAL A 32 -99.54 49.37 -50.32
C VAL A 32 -98.56 48.31 -50.84
N THR A 33 -97.35 48.30 -50.29
CA THR A 33 -96.28 47.34 -50.64
C THR A 33 -95.82 46.61 -49.38
N TYR A 34 -95.75 45.28 -49.42
CA TYR A 34 -95.30 44.46 -48.30
C TYR A 34 -93.79 44.19 -48.39
N PHE A 35 -93.07 44.24 -47.26
CA PHE A 35 -91.64 43.90 -47.18
C PHE A 35 -91.36 42.97 -46.00
N CYS A 36 -90.20 42.31 -45.98
CA CYS A 36 -89.71 41.49 -44.87
C CYS A 36 -88.50 42.12 -44.20
N ASN A 37 -88.30 41.83 -42.92
CA ASN A 37 -87.15 42.25 -42.13
C ASN A 37 -85.90 41.42 -42.51
N ASP A 38 -84.71 41.94 -42.21
CA ASP A 38 -83.44 41.27 -42.52
C ASP A 38 -83.40 39.81 -42.05
N GLY A 39 -82.94 38.93 -42.94
CA GLY A 39 -82.88 37.49 -42.72
C GLY A 39 -84.19 36.75 -43.04
N TYR A 40 -85.22 37.45 -43.51
CA TYR A 40 -86.45 36.87 -44.02
C TYR A 40 -86.79 37.39 -45.42
N ARG A 41 -87.37 36.52 -46.26
CA ARG A 41 -87.78 36.83 -47.64
C ARG A 41 -89.26 36.53 -47.86
N LEU A 42 -89.90 37.28 -48.75
CA LEU A 42 -91.30 37.02 -49.14
C LEU A 42 -91.42 35.63 -49.81
N SER A 43 -92.47 34.90 -49.44
CA SER A 43 -92.86 33.68 -50.13
C SER A 43 -93.21 33.96 -51.59
N SER A 44 -92.57 33.27 -52.54
CA SER A 44 -92.64 33.59 -53.98
C SER A 44 -93.97 33.25 -54.66
N LYS A 45 -95.03 32.98 -53.88
CA LYS A 45 -96.37 32.58 -54.36
C LYS A 45 -97.47 33.57 -53.97
N GLU A 46 -97.15 34.66 -53.27
CA GLU A 46 -98.16 35.59 -52.71
C GLU A 46 -98.01 37.01 -53.28
N LEU A 47 -99.13 37.72 -53.41
CA LEU A 47 -99.18 39.09 -53.95
C LEU A 47 -98.48 40.07 -52.99
N THR A 48 -97.42 40.72 -53.47
CA THR A 48 -96.55 41.61 -52.68
C THR A 48 -97.04 43.06 -52.59
N THR A 49 -98.13 43.39 -53.27
CA THR A 49 -98.81 44.69 -53.21
C THR A 49 -100.33 44.52 -53.15
N ALA A 50 -101.02 45.52 -52.61
CA ALA A 50 -102.48 45.64 -52.70
C ALA A 50 -102.86 47.09 -53.01
N THR A 51 -103.99 47.31 -53.67
CA THR A 51 -104.50 48.65 -54.01
C THR A 51 -105.86 48.86 -53.37
N CYS A 52 -106.13 50.04 -52.82
CA CYS A 52 -107.42 50.41 -52.24
C CYS A 52 -108.46 50.63 -53.35
N GLN A 53 -109.55 49.86 -53.33
CA GLN A 53 -110.61 49.86 -54.34
C GLN A 53 -111.75 50.82 -53.96
N SER A 54 -112.58 51.20 -54.92
CA SER A 54 -113.66 52.17 -54.75
C SER A 54 -114.82 51.70 -53.85
N ASP A 55 -114.84 50.42 -53.49
CA ASP A 55 -115.76 49.82 -52.51
C ASP A 55 -115.26 49.92 -51.06
N GLY A 56 -114.06 50.46 -50.83
CA GLY A 56 -113.43 50.53 -49.52
C GLY A 56 -112.65 49.28 -49.11
N THR A 57 -112.35 48.35 -50.03
CA THR A 57 -111.57 47.14 -49.74
C THR A 57 -110.19 47.12 -50.41
N TRP A 58 -109.26 46.33 -49.84
CA TRP A 58 -107.94 46.11 -50.44
C TRP A 58 -107.98 44.98 -51.48
N SER A 59 -107.33 45.19 -52.64
CA SER A 59 -107.32 44.24 -53.76
C SER A 59 -106.71 42.85 -53.48
N ASN A 60 -106.12 42.63 -52.30
CA ASN A 60 -105.64 41.32 -51.83
C ASN A 60 -106.63 40.61 -50.88
N HIS A 61 -107.83 41.16 -50.70
CA HIS A 61 -108.85 40.69 -49.74
C HIS A 61 -108.29 40.50 -48.32
N ASN A 62 -107.41 41.40 -47.87
CA ASN A 62 -106.70 41.34 -46.58
C ASN A 62 -105.86 40.07 -46.34
N LYS A 63 -105.49 39.30 -47.37
CA LYS A 63 -104.50 38.21 -47.25
C LYS A 63 -103.08 38.77 -47.17
N THR A 64 -102.45 38.62 -46.01
CA THR A 64 -101.08 39.10 -45.72
C THR A 64 -100.02 38.09 -46.19
N PRO A 65 -99.03 38.48 -47.02
CA PRO A 65 -97.99 37.57 -47.49
C PRO A 65 -97.05 37.12 -46.36
N ARG A 66 -96.42 35.95 -46.48
CA ARG A 66 -95.56 35.36 -45.45
C ARG A 66 -94.07 35.61 -45.71
N CYS A 67 -93.36 36.01 -44.66
CA CYS A 67 -91.90 36.10 -44.63
C CYS A 67 -91.29 34.79 -44.13
N VAL A 68 -90.50 34.11 -44.97
CA VAL A 68 -89.80 32.85 -44.62
C VAL A 68 -88.31 33.13 -44.34
N VAL A 69 -87.73 32.39 -43.39
CA VAL A 69 -86.32 32.56 -42.99
C VAL A 69 -85.37 32.22 -44.14
N VAL A 70 -84.26 32.95 -44.22
CA VAL A 70 -83.18 32.69 -45.17
C VAL A 70 -82.27 31.59 -44.62
N THR A 71 -81.90 30.61 -45.46
CA THR A 71 -81.03 29.48 -45.12
C THR A 71 -79.74 29.49 -45.93
N CYS A 72 -78.61 29.26 -45.29
CA CYS A 72 -77.30 29.15 -45.92
C CYS A 72 -77.02 27.74 -46.48
N PRO A 73 -76.06 27.57 -47.41
CA PRO A 73 -75.66 26.26 -47.93
C PRO A 73 -75.12 25.32 -46.85
N SER A 74 -75.35 24.02 -47.01
CA SER A 74 -74.84 22.99 -46.09
C SER A 74 -73.32 22.98 -46.01
N ILE A 75 -72.76 22.94 -44.80
CA ILE A 75 -71.31 22.88 -44.54
C ILE A 75 -70.75 21.46 -44.75
N ASN A 76 -71.58 20.44 -44.92
CA ASN A 76 -71.14 19.05 -45.09
C ASN A 76 -70.25 18.80 -46.34
N SER A 77 -70.20 19.74 -47.29
CA SER A 77 -69.27 19.68 -48.44
C SER A 77 -67.89 20.28 -48.15
N PHE A 78 -67.68 20.84 -46.96
CA PHE A 78 -66.41 21.41 -46.50
C PHE A 78 -65.75 20.50 -45.45
N THR A 79 -64.64 19.89 -45.85
CA THR A 79 -63.75 19.11 -44.97
C THR A 79 -62.68 20.01 -44.37
N LEU A 80 -62.64 20.10 -43.04
CA LEU A 80 -61.53 20.73 -42.32
C LEU A 80 -60.46 19.67 -42.05
N GLU A 81 -59.39 19.65 -42.84
CA GLU A 81 -58.26 18.75 -42.60
C GLU A 81 -57.58 19.09 -41.26
N HIS A 82 -57.24 18.05 -40.49
CA HIS A 82 -56.67 18.16 -39.13
C HIS A 82 -57.49 19.05 -38.17
N GLY A 83 -58.82 19.04 -38.33
CA GLY A 83 -59.74 19.74 -37.44
C GLY A 83 -61.18 19.26 -37.53
N ARG A 84 -62.04 19.86 -36.71
CA ARG A 84 -63.44 19.51 -36.52
C ARG A 84 -64.28 20.79 -36.40
N TRP A 85 -65.59 20.68 -36.66
CA TRP A 85 -66.51 21.79 -36.52
C TRP A 85 -67.80 21.37 -35.82
N ARG A 86 -68.48 22.33 -35.19
CA ARG A 86 -69.79 22.14 -34.56
C ARG A 86 -70.66 23.38 -34.66
N ILE A 87 -71.97 23.18 -34.81
CA ILE A 87 -72.96 24.25 -34.64
C ILE A 87 -73.05 24.55 -33.13
N VAL A 88 -72.94 25.82 -32.75
CA VAL A 88 -73.00 26.27 -31.34
C VAL A 88 -74.22 27.12 -31.02
N ASN A 89 -74.89 27.68 -32.03
CA ASN A 89 -76.12 28.46 -31.89
C ASN A 89 -76.94 28.37 -33.19
N GLY A 90 -78.27 28.34 -33.08
CA GLY A 90 -79.21 28.23 -34.21
C GLY A 90 -79.52 26.80 -34.69
N SER A 91 -80.50 26.70 -35.58
CA SER A 91 -81.04 25.46 -36.15
C SER A 91 -80.72 25.35 -37.65
N HIS A 92 -80.28 24.16 -38.09
CA HIS A 92 -80.13 23.72 -39.49
C HIS A 92 -79.89 24.82 -40.56
N TYR A 93 -78.77 25.54 -40.44
CA TYR A 93 -78.29 26.51 -41.43
C TYR A 93 -79.19 27.74 -41.65
N GLU A 94 -80.15 28.00 -40.77
CA GLU A 94 -80.98 29.20 -40.80
C GLU A 94 -80.18 30.45 -40.45
N TYR A 95 -80.68 31.62 -40.84
CA TYR A 95 -80.14 32.93 -40.48
C TYR A 95 -79.79 33.02 -38.97
N LYS A 96 -78.60 33.55 -38.65
CA LYS A 96 -77.95 33.56 -37.31
C LYS A 96 -77.45 32.21 -36.78
N THR A 97 -77.49 31.12 -37.56
CA THR A 97 -76.77 29.88 -37.19
C THR A 97 -75.27 30.18 -37.12
N LYS A 98 -74.62 29.79 -36.02
CA LYS A 98 -73.17 29.98 -35.78
C LYS A 98 -72.44 28.65 -35.67
N VAL A 99 -71.37 28.50 -36.43
CA VAL A 99 -70.50 27.31 -36.48
C VAL A 99 -69.11 27.68 -36.00
N VAL A 100 -68.52 26.85 -35.13
CA VAL A 100 -67.17 27.02 -34.55
C VAL A 100 -66.27 25.89 -35.03
N PHE A 101 -65.02 26.24 -35.35
CA PHE A 101 -63.97 25.34 -35.82
C PHE A 101 -62.91 25.12 -34.73
N SER A 102 -62.32 23.93 -34.69
CA SER A 102 -61.26 23.55 -33.74
C SER A 102 -60.28 22.59 -34.40
N CYS A 103 -58.98 22.84 -34.29
CA CYS A 103 -57.93 21.96 -34.84
C CYS A 103 -57.59 20.81 -33.90
N ASP A 104 -57.06 19.71 -34.45
CA ASP A 104 -56.52 18.59 -33.68
C ASP A 104 -55.16 18.98 -33.02
N PRO A 105 -54.73 18.31 -31.94
CA PRO A 105 -53.49 18.63 -31.24
C PRO A 105 -52.26 18.62 -32.15
N GLY A 106 -51.45 19.67 -32.10
CA GLY A 106 -50.29 19.85 -32.98
C GLY A 106 -50.54 20.75 -34.19
N TYR A 107 -51.77 21.21 -34.40
CA TYR A 107 -52.16 22.13 -35.46
C TYR A 107 -52.81 23.39 -34.86
N HIS A 108 -52.53 24.55 -35.45
CA HIS A 108 -53.15 25.82 -35.09
C HIS A 108 -54.11 26.29 -36.18
N GLY A 109 -55.21 26.94 -35.78
CA GLY A 109 -56.24 27.40 -36.70
C GLY A 109 -55.91 28.76 -37.31
N LEU A 110 -56.00 28.86 -38.63
CA LEU A 110 -55.90 30.09 -39.40
C LEU A 110 -57.23 30.36 -40.12
N GLY A 111 -57.57 31.64 -40.28
CA GLY A 111 -58.88 32.07 -40.78
C GLY A 111 -59.94 32.23 -39.67
N PRO A 112 -61.23 32.35 -40.02
CA PRO A 112 -62.29 32.68 -39.06
C PRO A 112 -62.62 31.51 -38.11
N ALA A 113 -62.30 31.66 -36.82
CA ALA A 113 -62.59 30.67 -35.77
C ALA A 113 -64.09 30.33 -35.62
N SER A 114 -64.98 31.20 -36.09
CA SER A 114 -66.41 30.92 -36.22
C SER A 114 -67.03 31.66 -37.39
N ILE A 115 -68.02 31.05 -38.04
CA ILE A 115 -68.83 31.66 -39.11
C ILE A 115 -70.31 31.72 -38.71
N GLU A 116 -71.04 32.68 -39.26
CA GLU A 116 -72.47 32.91 -39.00
C GLU A 116 -73.24 33.04 -40.32
N CYS A 117 -74.50 32.57 -40.37
CA CYS A 117 -75.33 32.69 -41.57
C CYS A 117 -75.93 34.11 -41.69
N LEU A 118 -75.57 34.82 -42.77
CA LEU A 118 -75.92 36.24 -43.01
C LEU A 118 -77.31 36.42 -43.68
N PRO A 119 -77.90 37.63 -43.64
CA PRO A 119 -79.25 37.90 -44.20
C PRO A 119 -79.41 37.60 -45.69
N ASN A 120 -78.31 37.61 -46.44
CA ASN A 120 -78.25 37.33 -47.89
C ASN A 120 -78.17 35.83 -48.23
N GLY A 121 -78.13 34.94 -47.24
CA GLY A 121 -78.01 33.48 -47.44
C GLY A 121 -76.58 32.98 -47.67
N THR A 122 -75.56 33.78 -47.36
CA THR A 122 -74.15 33.31 -47.37
C THR A 122 -73.58 33.22 -45.96
N TRP A 123 -72.65 32.29 -45.73
CA TRP A 123 -71.86 32.26 -44.50
C TRP A 123 -70.93 33.49 -44.41
N SER A 124 -70.63 33.93 -43.18
CA SER A 124 -69.81 35.10 -42.92
C SER A 124 -68.31 34.95 -43.23
N TRP A 125 -67.86 33.78 -43.69
CA TRP A 125 -66.54 33.68 -44.32
C TRP A 125 -66.52 34.50 -45.63
N ARG A 126 -65.43 35.22 -45.88
CA ARG A 126 -65.26 35.99 -47.13
C ARG A 126 -64.50 35.13 -48.14
N THR A 127 -63.27 35.52 -48.43
CA THR A 127 -62.30 34.79 -49.25
C THR A 127 -61.48 33.78 -48.43
N GLU A 128 -61.45 33.93 -47.11
CA GLU A 128 -60.65 33.11 -46.20
C GLU A 128 -61.50 32.02 -45.54
N ARG A 129 -61.21 30.76 -45.88
CA ARG A 129 -61.77 29.58 -45.20
C ARG A 129 -60.91 29.23 -43.99
N PRO A 130 -61.49 28.69 -42.91
CA PRO A 130 -60.71 28.18 -41.78
C PRO A 130 -59.88 26.96 -42.23
N TYR A 131 -58.61 26.90 -41.86
CA TYR A 131 -57.77 25.71 -42.06
C TYR A 131 -56.81 25.53 -40.89
N CYS A 132 -56.35 24.30 -40.69
CA CYS A 132 -55.46 23.93 -39.59
C CYS A 132 -54.03 23.73 -40.14
N GLN A 133 -53.08 24.55 -39.70
CA GLN A 133 -51.68 24.44 -40.10
C GLN A 133 -50.85 23.79 -38.98
N ILE A 134 -49.98 22.85 -39.35
CA ILE A 134 -49.09 22.17 -38.40
C ILE A 134 -48.18 23.17 -37.67
N ILE A 135 -48.01 23.00 -36.37
CA ILE A 135 -47.13 23.82 -35.55
C ILE A 135 -45.67 23.48 -35.90
N SER A 136 -44.81 24.50 -35.98
CA SER A 136 -43.36 24.35 -36.15
C SER A 136 -42.62 24.94 -34.96
N CYS A 137 -41.60 24.25 -34.46
CA CYS A 137 -40.76 24.67 -33.33
C CYS A 137 -39.49 25.44 -33.76
N GLY A 138 -39.33 25.75 -35.04
CA GLY A 138 -38.14 26.42 -35.59
C GLY A 138 -36.91 25.51 -35.70
N GLU A 139 -35.85 26.01 -36.34
CA GLU A 139 -34.59 25.28 -36.52
C GLU A 139 -33.72 25.24 -35.26
N LEU A 140 -33.07 24.11 -35.01
CA LEU A 140 -32.04 23.97 -33.99
C LEU A 140 -30.63 24.07 -34.60
N PRO A 141 -29.69 24.80 -33.98
CA PRO A 141 -28.31 24.87 -34.46
C PRO A 141 -27.59 23.53 -34.27
N THR A 142 -26.60 23.25 -35.12
CA THR A 142 -25.66 22.13 -34.93
C THR A 142 -24.61 22.53 -33.90
N PRO A 143 -24.35 21.73 -32.83
CA PRO A 143 -23.34 22.06 -31.84
C PRO A 143 -21.92 21.98 -32.43
N PRO A 144 -20.99 22.87 -32.03
CA PRO A 144 -19.59 22.76 -32.45
C PRO A 144 -18.93 21.49 -31.89
N ASN A 145 -18.11 20.83 -32.69
CA ASN A 145 -17.57 19.47 -32.43
C ASN A 145 -18.67 18.42 -32.24
N GLY A 146 -19.71 18.50 -33.07
CA GLY A 146 -20.81 17.53 -33.12
C GLY A 146 -21.68 17.70 -34.36
N ASN A 147 -22.70 16.85 -34.46
CA ASN A 147 -23.57 16.71 -35.61
C ASN A 147 -25.06 16.65 -35.19
N LYS A 148 -25.95 17.11 -36.07
CA LYS A 148 -27.41 17.10 -35.90
C LYS A 148 -28.05 16.24 -36.99
N ILE A 149 -28.78 15.21 -36.59
CA ILE A 149 -29.57 14.33 -37.46
C ILE A 149 -31.05 14.69 -37.29
N GLY A 150 -31.72 15.02 -38.38
CA GLY A 150 -33.11 15.51 -38.38
C GLY A 150 -33.20 17.00 -38.75
N THR A 151 -33.96 17.27 -39.81
CA THR A 151 -34.17 18.61 -40.40
C THR A 151 -35.64 19.04 -40.40
N GLN A 152 -36.55 18.20 -39.89
CA GLN A 152 -37.97 18.54 -39.79
C GLN A 152 -38.22 19.30 -38.49
N THR A 153 -38.94 20.42 -38.59
CA THR A 153 -39.25 21.31 -37.45
C THR A 153 -40.72 21.27 -37.05
N SER A 154 -41.54 20.45 -37.72
CA SER A 154 -42.97 20.25 -37.47
C SER A 154 -43.25 19.48 -36.17
N TYR A 155 -44.43 19.67 -35.59
CA TYR A 155 -44.93 18.90 -34.45
C TYR A 155 -44.72 17.38 -34.61
N GLY A 156 -44.18 16.74 -33.58
CA GLY A 156 -43.82 15.31 -33.58
C GLY A 156 -42.50 14.97 -34.30
N SER A 157 -41.81 15.94 -34.89
CA SER A 157 -40.47 15.71 -35.47
C SER A 157 -39.41 15.65 -34.38
N THR A 158 -38.42 14.78 -34.55
CA THR A 158 -37.27 14.61 -33.64
C THR A 158 -35.95 15.02 -34.28
N ALA A 159 -35.12 15.73 -33.51
CA ALA A 159 -33.72 16.00 -33.82
C ALA A 159 -32.82 15.22 -32.84
N ILE A 160 -31.86 14.48 -33.38
CA ILE A 160 -30.89 13.67 -32.64
C ILE A 160 -29.51 14.33 -32.77
N PHE A 161 -28.80 14.47 -31.66
CA PHE A 161 -27.49 15.09 -31.58
C PHE A 161 -26.42 14.08 -31.17
N THR A 162 -25.26 14.15 -31.82
CA THR A 162 -24.09 13.31 -31.53
C THR A 162 -22.84 14.17 -31.50
N CYS A 163 -21.93 13.95 -30.57
CA CYS A 163 -20.65 14.67 -30.52
C CYS A 163 -19.55 13.95 -31.30
N ASP A 164 -18.54 14.71 -31.74
CA ASP A 164 -17.36 14.15 -32.41
C ASP A 164 -16.46 13.40 -31.42
N LEU A 165 -15.58 12.53 -31.93
CA LEU A 165 -14.70 11.69 -31.10
C LEU A 165 -13.83 12.52 -30.15
N GLY A 166 -13.91 12.20 -28.86
CA GLY A 166 -13.25 12.90 -27.76
C GLY A 166 -14.10 14.02 -27.11
N PHE A 167 -15.31 14.30 -27.61
CA PHE A 167 -16.24 15.25 -27.01
C PHE A 167 -17.46 14.54 -26.39
N MET A 168 -17.88 15.00 -25.21
CA MET A 168 -19.04 14.47 -24.49
C MET A 168 -20.26 15.36 -24.67
N LEU A 169 -21.43 14.72 -24.81
CA LEU A 169 -22.72 15.39 -24.97
C LEU A 169 -23.27 15.83 -23.62
N VAL A 170 -23.43 17.14 -23.44
CA VAL A 170 -24.08 17.76 -22.28
C VAL A 170 -25.40 18.39 -22.75
N GLY A 171 -26.51 18.00 -22.12
CA GLY A 171 -27.86 18.40 -22.53
C GLY A 171 -28.67 17.23 -23.07
N SER A 172 -29.67 17.49 -23.90
CA SER A 172 -30.56 16.45 -24.42
C SER A 172 -30.05 15.89 -25.76
N ALA A 173 -29.77 14.58 -25.80
CA ALA A 173 -29.30 13.89 -27.02
C ALA A 173 -30.40 13.75 -28.09
N VAL A 174 -31.67 13.77 -27.68
CA VAL A 174 -32.84 13.81 -28.57
C VAL A 174 -33.75 14.95 -28.12
N ARG A 175 -34.27 15.72 -29.08
CA ARG A 175 -35.25 16.79 -28.84
C ARG A 175 -36.41 16.61 -29.80
N GLU A 176 -37.62 16.85 -29.32
CA GLU A 176 -38.88 16.63 -30.04
C GLU A 176 -39.70 17.92 -30.09
N CYS A 177 -40.33 18.22 -31.23
CA CYS A 177 -41.18 19.40 -31.36
C CYS A 177 -42.57 19.16 -30.72
N LEU A 178 -42.82 19.83 -29.60
CA LEU A 178 -44.03 19.68 -28.79
C LEU A 178 -45.19 20.53 -29.32
N SER A 179 -46.43 20.22 -28.90
CA SER A 179 -47.64 20.97 -29.28
C SER A 179 -47.69 22.41 -28.77
N SER A 180 -46.73 22.81 -27.93
CA SER A 180 -46.50 24.18 -27.46
C SER A 180 -45.70 25.03 -28.45
N GLY A 181 -45.16 24.46 -29.53
CA GLY A 181 -44.24 25.15 -30.44
C GLY A 181 -42.81 25.27 -29.89
N LEU A 182 -42.46 24.49 -28.86
CA LEU A 182 -41.12 24.45 -28.28
C LEU A 182 -40.51 23.04 -28.41
N TRP A 183 -39.19 23.00 -28.61
CA TRP A 183 -38.41 21.77 -28.56
C TRP A 183 -38.24 21.27 -27.13
N SER A 184 -38.51 19.98 -26.91
CA SER A 184 -38.31 19.30 -25.62
C SER A 184 -36.84 19.31 -25.17
N GLY A 185 -36.63 19.09 -23.87
CA GLY A 185 -35.30 18.96 -23.28
C GLY A 185 -34.48 20.25 -23.18
N SER A 186 -33.25 20.11 -22.71
CA SER A 186 -32.25 21.17 -22.56
C SER A 186 -31.35 21.29 -23.80
N GLU A 187 -30.79 22.49 -24.02
CA GLU A 187 -29.83 22.76 -25.10
C GLU A 187 -28.64 21.79 -25.07
N THR A 188 -28.25 21.31 -26.25
CA THR A 188 -27.19 20.31 -26.44
C THR A 188 -25.85 20.98 -26.75
N ARG A 189 -24.81 20.64 -26.01
CA ARG A 189 -23.44 21.16 -26.17
C ARG A 189 -22.44 20.01 -26.14
N CYS A 190 -21.47 20.04 -27.05
CA CYS A 190 -20.37 19.08 -27.07
C CYS A 190 -19.14 19.71 -26.39
N LEU A 191 -18.80 19.22 -25.20
CA LEU A 191 -17.65 19.69 -24.43
C LEU A 191 -16.50 18.67 -24.53
N ALA A 192 -15.25 19.14 -24.46
CA ALA A 192 -14.10 18.24 -24.49
C ALA A 192 -14.19 17.24 -23.33
N GLY A 193 -14.09 15.95 -23.62
CA GLY A 193 -14.06 14.91 -22.61
C GLY A 193 -12.78 15.03 -21.77
N HIS A 194 -12.88 14.76 -20.47
CA HIS A 194 -11.86 15.13 -19.50
C HIS A 194 -11.19 13.88 -18.91
N CYS A 195 -9.85 13.79 -18.96
CA CYS A 195 -9.09 12.61 -18.52
C CYS A 195 -8.88 12.53 -17.01
N GLY A 196 -9.43 13.48 -16.25
CA GLY A 196 -9.22 13.58 -14.80
C GLY A 196 -7.85 14.18 -14.45
N ILE A 197 -7.69 14.52 -13.17
CA ILE A 197 -6.42 15.02 -12.64
C ILE A 197 -5.36 13.92 -12.82
N PRO A 198 -4.19 14.20 -13.43
CA PRO A 198 -3.16 13.19 -13.64
C PRO A 198 -2.60 12.63 -12.33
N GLU A 199 -2.21 11.36 -12.35
CA GLU A 199 -1.58 10.68 -11.22
C GLU A 199 -0.26 11.36 -10.81
N LEU A 200 -0.08 11.65 -9.53
CA LEU A 200 1.16 12.25 -9.01
C LEU A 200 2.29 11.23 -8.96
N ILE A 201 3.53 11.68 -9.23
CA ILE A 201 4.73 10.84 -9.20
C ILE A 201 5.60 11.16 -7.98
N VAL A 202 6.13 10.12 -7.33
CA VAL A 202 7.02 10.27 -6.17
C VAL A 202 8.33 10.94 -6.61
N ASN A 203 8.80 11.93 -5.85
CA ASN A 203 9.98 12.74 -6.16
C ASN A 203 9.90 13.51 -7.49
N GLY A 204 8.70 13.92 -7.90
CA GLY A 204 8.48 14.84 -9.00
C GLY A 204 7.17 15.62 -8.87
N GLN A 205 6.88 16.41 -9.89
CA GLN A 205 5.69 17.24 -10.03
C GLN A 205 5.07 17.07 -11.43
N VAL A 206 3.76 17.29 -11.54
CA VAL A 206 3.03 17.37 -12.80
C VAL A 206 2.61 18.82 -13.03
N ILE A 207 2.80 19.31 -14.25
CA ILE A 207 2.53 20.69 -14.66
C ILE A 207 1.46 20.65 -15.75
N GLY A 208 0.31 21.27 -15.48
CA GLY A 208 -0.79 21.44 -16.42
C GLY A 208 -2.08 21.86 -15.72
N GLU A 209 -2.78 22.83 -16.32
CA GLU A 209 -3.97 23.48 -15.73
C GLU A 209 -5.30 22.95 -16.29
N ASN A 210 -5.28 22.39 -17.51
CA ASN A 210 -6.44 21.80 -18.18
C ASN A 210 -6.21 20.31 -18.47
N TYR A 211 -7.27 19.51 -18.42
CA TYR A 211 -7.23 18.05 -18.58
C TYR A 211 -8.29 17.54 -19.58
N GLY A 212 -8.73 18.41 -20.51
CA GLY A 212 -9.64 18.07 -21.59
C GLY A 212 -8.94 17.33 -22.74
N TYR A 213 -9.73 16.74 -23.64
CA TYR A 213 -9.25 16.02 -24.81
C TYR A 213 -8.25 16.85 -25.64
N ARG A 214 -7.08 16.26 -25.89
CA ARG A 214 -5.86 16.86 -26.49
C ARG A 214 -5.03 17.81 -25.61
N ASP A 215 -5.45 18.12 -24.38
CA ASP A 215 -4.57 18.82 -23.44
C ASP A 215 -3.36 17.95 -23.08
N THR A 216 -2.25 18.60 -22.72
CA THR A 216 -0.99 17.93 -22.38
C THR A 216 -0.53 18.32 -20.98
N VAL A 217 0.06 17.36 -20.28
CA VAL A 217 0.65 17.55 -18.95
C VAL A 217 2.11 17.11 -18.96
N VAL A 218 2.95 17.89 -18.29
CA VAL A 218 4.40 17.70 -18.27
C VAL A 218 4.85 17.25 -16.89
N TYR A 219 5.55 16.13 -16.82
CA TYR A 219 6.16 15.59 -15.61
C TYR A 219 7.61 16.04 -15.50
N GLN A 220 7.99 16.52 -14.32
CA GLN A 220 9.34 16.96 -14.00
C GLN A 220 9.78 16.38 -12.66
N CYS A 221 10.98 15.80 -12.59
CA CYS A 221 11.50 15.30 -11.33
C CYS A 221 12.09 16.41 -10.45
N ASN A 222 12.05 16.19 -9.14
CA ASN A 222 12.69 17.05 -8.15
C ASN A 222 14.23 17.02 -8.32
N PRO A 223 14.95 18.06 -7.88
CA PRO A 223 16.41 18.07 -7.89
C PRO A 223 16.99 16.82 -7.22
N GLY A 224 17.95 16.17 -7.88
CA GLY A 224 18.53 14.90 -7.44
C GLY A 224 17.85 13.64 -7.98
N PHE A 225 16.80 13.78 -8.78
CA PHE A 225 16.13 12.67 -9.47
C PHE A 225 16.14 12.88 -10.99
N ARG A 226 16.17 11.78 -11.75
CA ARG A 226 16.04 11.77 -13.21
C ARG A 226 14.76 11.05 -13.62
N LEU A 227 14.11 11.57 -14.66
CA LEU A 227 12.88 10.99 -15.19
C LEU A 227 13.19 9.78 -16.09
N ILE A 228 12.42 8.72 -15.90
CA ILE A 228 12.39 7.51 -16.72
C ILE A 228 10.98 7.38 -17.33
N GLY A 229 10.88 7.33 -18.65
CA GLY A 229 9.61 7.34 -19.38
C GLY A 229 9.39 8.65 -20.15
N SER A 230 8.17 8.86 -20.64
CA SER A 230 7.80 10.12 -21.31
C SER A 230 7.61 11.24 -20.29
N SER A 231 8.22 12.40 -20.53
CA SER A 231 7.94 13.61 -19.74
C SER A 231 6.58 14.24 -20.07
N VAL A 232 5.91 13.82 -21.15
CA VAL A 232 4.62 14.38 -21.58
C VAL A 232 3.57 13.28 -21.68
N ARG A 233 2.37 13.52 -21.16
CA ARG A 233 1.17 12.72 -21.42
C ARG A 233 0.08 13.61 -22.03
N ILE A 234 -0.72 13.05 -22.93
CA ILE A 234 -1.78 13.73 -23.69
C ILE A 234 -3.12 13.08 -23.33
N CYS A 235 -4.17 13.87 -23.12
CA CYS A 235 -5.51 13.34 -22.89
C CYS A 235 -6.11 12.78 -24.20
N GLN A 236 -6.38 11.47 -24.23
CA GLN A 236 -6.81 10.74 -25.42
C GLN A 236 -8.34 10.67 -25.56
N GLN A 237 -8.81 10.19 -26.73
CA GLN A 237 -10.24 10.16 -27.09
C GLN A 237 -11.09 9.21 -26.23
N ASP A 238 -10.45 8.26 -25.53
CA ASP A 238 -11.05 7.31 -24.59
C ASP A 238 -11.12 7.86 -23.15
N HIS A 239 -10.77 9.14 -22.97
CA HIS A 239 -10.69 9.84 -21.70
C HIS A 239 -9.61 9.29 -20.75
N ASN A 240 -8.56 8.67 -21.29
CA ASN A 240 -7.37 8.28 -20.53
C ASN A 240 -6.12 9.10 -20.93
N TRP A 241 -5.16 9.17 -20.03
CA TRP A 241 -3.85 9.76 -20.28
C TRP A 241 -2.94 8.81 -21.08
N SER A 242 -2.39 9.29 -22.19
CA SER A 242 -1.52 8.49 -23.07
C SER A 242 -0.33 7.84 -22.35
N GLY A 243 -0.01 6.60 -22.71
CA GLY A 243 1.22 5.91 -22.27
C GLY A 243 1.24 5.53 -20.78
N GLN A 244 2.40 5.06 -20.31
CA GLN A 244 2.62 4.70 -18.91
C GLN A 244 3.10 5.91 -18.08
N LEU A 245 2.83 5.89 -16.78
CA LEU A 245 3.26 6.91 -15.83
C LEU A 245 4.81 6.91 -15.71
N PRO A 246 5.49 8.06 -15.90
CA PRO A 246 6.95 8.13 -15.75
C PRO A 246 7.39 8.01 -14.28
N SER A 247 8.62 7.57 -14.06
CA SER A 247 9.19 7.37 -12.72
C SER A 247 10.44 8.22 -12.49
N CYS A 248 10.52 8.87 -11.33
CA CYS A 248 11.70 9.62 -10.90
C CYS A 248 12.63 8.74 -10.08
N VAL A 249 13.75 8.33 -10.67
CA VAL A 249 14.79 7.54 -9.99
C VAL A 249 15.93 8.47 -9.53
N PRO A 250 16.57 8.23 -8.37
CA PRO A 250 17.66 9.08 -7.90
C PRO A 250 18.82 9.10 -8.91
N VAL A 251 19.48 10.24 -9.05
CA VAL A 251 20.70 10.32 -9.87
C VAL A 251 21.84 9.58 -9.19
N SER A 252 22.72 8.96 -9.97
CA SER A 252 23.96 8.38 -9.44
C SER A 252 25.15 9.28 -9.74
N CYS A 253 26.01 9.47 -8.74
CA CYS A 253 27.29 10.16 -8.86
C CYS A 253 28.44 9.20 -9.28
N GLY A 254 28.16 7.90 -9.43
CA GLY A 254 29.17 6.86 -9.65
C GLY A 254 30.13 6.69 -8.45
N HIS A 255 31.08 5.76 -8.56
CA HIS A 255 32.09 5.56 -7.51
C HIS A 255 33.09 6.74 -7.50
N PRO A 256 33.30 7.46 -6.38
CA PRO A 256 34.14 8.67 -6.33
C PRO A 256 35.64 8.43 -6.54
N GLY A 257 36.06 7.16 -6.64
CA GLY A 257 37.46 6.75 -6.57
C GLY A 257 37.87 6.40 -5.14
N SER A 258 39.10 5.91 -4.99
CA SER A 258 39.72 5.61 -3.69
C SER A 258 40.96 6.46 -3.48
N PRO A 259 41.25 6.93 -2.25
CA PRO A 259 42.54 7.54 -1.93
C PRO A 259 43.72 6.63 -2.31
N ILE A 260 44.82 7.22 -2.79
CA ILE A 260 46.07 6.48 -2.95
C ILE A 260 46.54 6.09 -1.54
N TYR A 261 46.84 4.81 -1.31
CA TYR A 261 47.03 4.22 0.02
C TYR A 261 45.81 4.33 0.95
N GLY A 262 44.60 4.20 0.40
CA GLY A 262 43.36 4.08 1.16
C GLY A 262 42.24 3.36 0.38
N ARG A 263 41.06 3.31 0.98
CA ARG A 263 39.84 2.68 0.42
C ARG A 263 38.60 3.54 0.70
N THR A 264 37.64 3.46 -0.22
CA THR A 264 36.31 4.04 -0.09
C THR A 264 35.31 2.97 0.33
N SER A 265 34.39 3.30 1.25
CA SER A 265 33.36 2.39 1.77
C SER A 265 32.00 3.06 1.74
N GLY A 266 30.99 2.35 1.24
CA GLY A 266 29.59 2.79 1.16
C GLY A 266 28.72 1.78 0.41
N ASN A 267 27.43 1.74 0.75
CA ASN A 267 26.48 0.76 0.21
C ASN A 267 25.71 1.26 -1.03
N GLY A 268 26.01 2.47 -1.51
CA GLY A 268 25.32 3.11 -2.63
C GLY A 268 26.08 4.33 -3.17
N PHE A 269 25.72 4.74 -4.39
CA PHE A 269 26.30 5.87 -5.13
C PHE A 269 25.23 6.79 -5.72
N ASN A 270 24.04 6.81 -5.11
CA ASN A 270 22.87 7.57 -5.54
C ASN A 270 22.72 8.86 -4.73
N PHE A 271 21.84 9.75 -5.17
CA PHE A 271 21.55 11.01 -4.49
C PHE A 271 21.30 10.83 -2.98
N ASN A 272 21.96 11.67 -2.18
CA ASN A 272 22.08 11.62 -0.72
C ASN A 272 22.89 10.46 -0.10
N ASP A 273 23.34 9.45 -0.86
CA ASP A 273 24.26 8.43 -0.34
C ASP A 273 25.57 9.07 0.12
N VAL A 274 26.12 8.57 1.22
CA VAL A 274 27.37 9.03 1.83
C VAL A 274 28.40 7.92 1.78
N VAL A 275 29.56 8.20 1.17
CA VAL A 275 30.74 7.34 1.27
C VAL A 275 31.65 7.82 2.40
N THR A 276 32.33 6.88 3.04
CA THR A 276 33.39 7.14 4.01
C THR A 276 34.72 6.68 3.44
N PHE A 277 35.72 7.54 3.52
CA PHE A 277 37.09 7.21 3.15
C PHE A 277 37.84 6.64 4.36
N SER A 278 38.83 5.79 4.12
CA SER A 278 39.76 5.29 5.14
C SER A 278 41.15 5.14 4.53
N CYS A 279 42.20 5.46 5.30
CA CYS A 279 43.59 5.25 4.87
C CYS A 279 44.09 3.87 5.30
N ASN A 280 45.08 3.34 4.59
CA ASN A 280 45.76 2.12 4.96
C ASN A 280 46.61 2.32 6.22
N VAL A 281 46.92 1.23 6.92
CA VAL A 281 47.77 1.25 8.12
C VAL A 281 49.12 1.95 7.83
N GLY A 282 49.48 2.91 8.69
CA GLY A 282 50.69 3.73 8.53
C GLY A 282 50.51 5.01 7.70
N TYR A 283 49.28 5.34 7.31
CA TYR A 283 48.94 6.58 6.63
C TYR A 283 47.84 7.35 7.36
N ILE A 284 48.04 8.65 7.56
CA ILE A 284 47.07 9.59 8.12
C ILE A 284 46.31 10.32 7.00
N MET A 285 45.03 10.55 7.23
CA MET A 285 44.16 11.21 6.27
C MET A 285 44.27 12.74 6.38
N GLN A 286 44.55 13.40 5.25
CA GLN A 286 44.46 14.85 5.13
C GLN A 286 43.35 15.22 4.14
N GLY A 287 42.23 15.71 4.67
CA GLY A 287 41.04 16.07 3.90
C GLY A 287 39.75 15.59 4.57
N PRO A 288 38.59 15.72 3.91
CA PRO A 288 37.30 15.27 4.44
C PRO A 288 37.21 13.75 4.47
N THR A 289 36.79 13.19 5.61
CA THR A 289 36.61 11.74 5.82
C THR A 289 35.36 11.18 5.14
N LYS A 290 34.44 12.03 4.69
CA LYS A 290 33.16 11.67 4.06
C LYS A 290 32.85 12.56 2.87
N ALA A 291 32.18 11.99 1.88
CA ALA A 291 31.58 12.73 0.76
C ALA A 291 30.14 12.25 0.51
N GLN A 292 29.26 13.16 0.11
CA GLN A 292 27.85 12.88 -0.18
C GLN A 292 27.54 13.12 -1.65
N CYS A 293 26.72 12.27 -2.27
CA CYS A 293 26.29 12.44 -3.65
C CYS A 293 25.20 13.52 -3.75
N GLN A 294 25.48 14.59 -4.50
CA GLN A 294 24.65 15.78 -4.62
C GLN A 294 23.74 15.75 -5.86
N ALA A 295 22.75 16.64 -5.89
CA ALA A 295 21.73 16.70 -6.95
C ALA A 295 22.30 17.00 -8.36
N ASN A 296 23.49 17.59 -8.43
CA ASN A 296 24.26 17.87 -9.66
C ASN A 296 25.02 16.64 -10.22
N ARG A 297 24.84 15.45 -9.63
CA ARG A 297 25.56 14.20 -9.95
C ARG A 297 27.05 14.22 -9.61
N GLN A 298 27.47 15.08 -8.70
CA GLN A 298 28.84 15.16 -8.21
C GLN A 298 28.90 14.81 -6.71
N TRP A 299 30.07 14.37 -6.26
CA TRP A 299 30.35 14.18 -4.84
C TRP A 299 30.70 15.53 -4.20
N SER A 300 30.21 15.76 -2.98
CA SER A 300 30.44 17.01 -2.24
C SER A 300 31.92 17.36 -2.05
N HIS A 301 32.79 16.34 -2.02
CA HIS A 301 34.24 16.47 -1.90
C HIS A 301 34.94 15.39 -2.74
N PRO A 302 36.15 15.67 -3.28
CA PRO A 302 37.00 14.64 -3.89
C PRO A 302 37.62 13.70 -2.83
N PRO A 303 38.17 12.53 -3.23
CA PRO A 303 38.89 11.66 -2.31
C PRO A 303 40.06 12.38 -1.59
N PRO A 304 40.20 12.21 -0.26
CA PRO A 304 41.27 12.83 0.53
C PRO A 304 42.64 12.21 0.25
N VAL A 305 43.71 12.88 0.71
CA VAL A 305 45.08 12.39 0.53
C VAL A 305 45.55 11.65 1.78
N CYS A 306 45.96 10.39 1.63
CA CYS A 306 46.61 9.62 2.69
C CYS A 306 48.12 9.89 2.68
N LYS A 307 48.63 10.57 3.73
CA LYS A 307 50.07 10.84 3.90
C LYS A 307 50.68 9.80 4.84
N VAL A 308 51.88 9.32 4.50
CA VAL A 308 52.61 8.38 5.35
C VAL A 308 52.94 9.01 6.71
N VAL A 309 52.87 8.21 7.77
CA VAL A 309 53.23 8.61 9.13
C VAL A 309 54.77 8.66 9.27
N ASN A 310 55.26 9.66 9.98
CA ASN A 310 56.67 9.85 10.28
C ASN A 310 56.93 9.63 11.77
N CYS A 311 57.94 8.84 12.11
CA CYS A 311 58.53 8.76 13.45
C CYS A 311 59.57 9.87 13.65
N SER A 312 59.77 10.27 14.91
CA SER A 312 60.90 11.14 15.30
C SER A 312 62.24 10.43 15.11
N ASP A 313 63.32 11.19 14.87
CA ASP A 313 64.68 10.63 14.89
C ASP A 313 64.94 9.98 16.26
N PRO A 314 65.28 8.67 16.32
CA PRO A 314 65.58 8.00 17.58
C PRO A 314 66.89 8.47 18.21
N GLY A 315 67.78 9.11 17.45
CA GLY A 315 69.12 9.54 17.91
C GLY A 315 70.14 8.40 17.92
N ILE A 316 71.29 8.64 18.56
CA ILE A 316 72.41 7.70 18.68
C ILE A 316 72.86 7.64 20.16
N PRO A 317 72.65 6.51 20.86
CA PRO A 317 73.12 6.30 22.22
C PRO A 317 74.64 6.47 22.37
N ALA A 318 75.10 6.87 23.56
CA ALA A 318 76.52 6.97 23.88
C ALA A 318 77.23 5.62 23.72
N ASN A 319 78.46 5.64 23.18
CA ASN A 319 79.26 4.45 22.86
C ASN A 319 78.59 3.46 21.89
N SER A 320 77.63 3.90 21.07
CA SER A 320 77.02 3.10 20.00
C SER A 320 77.31 3.67 18.61
N LYS A 321 77.15 2.83 17.59
CA LYS A 321 76.99 3.22 16.19
C LYS A 321 75.59 2.85 15.71
N ARG A 322 75.02 3.73 14.88
CA ARG A 322 73.71 3.54 14.25
C ARG A 322 73.91 3.22 12.76
N GLU A 323 73.52 2.03 12.35
CA GLU A 323 73.55 1.61 10.95
C GLU A 323 72.14 1.72 10.35
N SER A 324 71.97 2.57 9.35
CA SER A 324 70.69 2.77 8.67
C SER A 324 70.88 3.30 7.25
N LYS A 325 69.89 3.08 6.38
CA LYS A 325 69.91 3.62 5.00
C LYS A 325 69.58 5.12 4.93
N ILE A 326 69.21 5.75 6.05
CA ILE A 326 68.74 7.13 6.13
C ILE A 326 69.58 7.83 7.19
N GLU A 327 70.71 8.40 6.80
CA GLU A 327 71.58 9.14 7.73
C GLU A 327 70.93 10.46 8.19
N HIS A 328 70.25 11.15 7.27
CA HIS A 328 69.46 12.36 7.50
C HIS A 328 68.17 12.30 6.66
N GLY A 329 66.99 12.40 7.28
CA GLY A 329 65.71 12.36 6.57
C GLY A 329 64.51 12.05 7.49
N ASN A 330 63.32 11.95 6.89
CA ASN A 330 62.10 11.55 7.62
C ASN A 330 62.03 10.02 7.76
N PHE A 331 62.00 9.52 9.00
CA PHE A 331 61.79 8.11 9.29
C PHE A 331 60.30 7.77 9.08
N THR A 332 59.92 7.26 7.93
CA THR A 332 58.53 6.91 7.61
C THR A 332 58.13 5.55 8.21
N TYR A 333 56.82 5.30 8.32
CA TYR A 333 56.27 3.99 8.70
C TYR A 333 56.97 2.83 7.97
N GLY A 334 57.41 1.81 8.73
CA GLY A 334 58.17 0.67 8.23
C GLY A 334 59.68 0.88 8.10
N THR A 335 60.20 2.08 8.41
CA THR A 335 61.66 2.31 8.49
C THR A 335 62.29 1.46 9.59
N VAL A 336 63.45 0.86 9.30
CA VAL A 336 64.21 0.00 10.22
C VAL A 336 65.60 0.62 10.47
N VAL A 337 66.01 0.65 11.74
CA VAL A 337 67.28 1.21 12.21
C VAL A 337 68.02 0.18 13.04
N PHE A 338 69.31 -0.02 12.78
CA PHE A 338 70.18 -0.96 13.50
C PHE A 338 71.13 -0.23 14.44
N TYR A 339 71.43 -0.85 15.58
CA TYR A 339 72.37 -0.36 16.59
C TYR A 339 73.36 -1.44 16.99
N ASP A 340 74.61 -1.04 17.15
CA ASP A 340 75.72 -1.86 17.61
C ASP A 340 76.63 -1.02 18.54
N CYS A 341 77.39 -1.66 19.42
CA CYS A 341 78.21 -0.96 20.40
C CYS A 341 79.67 -0.83 19.96
N ASN A 342 80.33 0.22 20.45
CA ASN A 342 81.78 0.37 20.33
C ASN A 342 82.51 -0.74 21.13
N PRO A 343 83.71 -1.15 20.70
CA PRO A 343 84.50 -2.16 21.42
C PRO A 343 84.69 -1.81 22.89
N GLY A 344 84.49 -2.79 23.78
CA GLY A 344 84.54 -2.60 25.24
C GLY A 344 83.17 -2.38 25.89
N TYR A 345 82.11 -2.28 25.09
CA TYR A 345 80.73 -2.16 25.53
C TYR A 345 79.88 -3.30 24.98
N PHE A 346 78.88 -3.70 25.74
CA PHE A 346 77.90 -4.71 25.38
C PHE A 346 76.54 -4.05 25.13
N LEU A 347 75.86 -4.45 24.06
CA LEU A 347 74.55 -3.90 23.69
C LEU A 347 73.44 -4.46 24.58
N PHE A 348 72.83 -3.56 25.35
CA PHE A 348 71.66 -3.83 26.18
C PHE A 348 70.40 -3.24 25.53
N GLY A 349 69.30 -4.01 25.53
CA GLY A 349 68.08 -3.66 24.78
C GLY A 349 68.09 -4.21 23.35
N SER A 350 67.42 -3.51 22.43
CA SER A 350 67.23 -3.99 21.04
C SER A 350 68.29 -3.47 20.09
N SER A 351 68.90 -4.35 19.30
CA SER A 351 69.73 -3.98 18.15
C SER A 351 68.95 -3.45 16.96
N VAL A 352 67.62 -3.55 16.97
CA VAL A 352 66.74 -3.14 15.86
C VAL A 352 65.52 -2.38 16.35
N LEU A 353 65.28 -1.19 15.79
CA LEU A 353 64.06 -0.40 15.97
C LEU A 353 63.28 -0.31 14.66
N ILE A 354 61.95 -0.36 14.72
CA ILE A 354 61.03 -0.29 13.59
C ILE A 354 59.99 0.82 13.82
N CYS A 355 59.81 1.71 12.84
CA CYS A 355 58.82 2.80 12.92
C CYS A 355 57.39 2.26 12.73
N GLN A 356 56.55 2.42 13.76
CA GLN A 356 55.17 1.93 13.83
C GLN A 356 54.15 2.92 13.23
N PRO A 357 52.93 2.45 12.91
CA PRO A 357 51.93 3.30 12.24
C PRO A 357 51.34 4.41 13.13
N ASN A 358 51.67 4.43 14.42
CA ASN A 358 51.36 5.50 15.37
C ASN A 358 52.43 6.61 15.43
N GLY A 359 53.52 6.52 14.65
CA GLY A 359 54.62 7.49 14.67
C GLY A 359 55.61 7.30 15.82
N GLN A 360 55.57 6.16 16.50
CA GLN A 360 56.51 5.79 17.56
C GLN A 360 57.42 4.63 17.11
N TRP A 361 58.51 4.40 17.83
CA TRP A 361 59.37 3.23 17.63
C TRP A 361 58.84 2.03 18.39
N ASP A 362 58.93 0.84 17.81
CA ASP A 362 58.41 -0.40 18.37
C ASP A 362 59.06 -0.83 19.70
N LYS A 363 60.24 -0.29 20.03
CA LYS A 363 61.01 -0.56 21.24
C LYS A 363 61.76 0.71 21.68
N PRO A 364 62.16 0.84 22.96
CA PRO A 364 63.03 1.93 23.41
C PRO A 364 64.44 1.81 22.82
N LEU A 365 65.19 2.92 22.84
CA LEU A 365 66.61 2.93 22.46
C LEU A 365 67.42 1.92 23.29
N PRO A 366 68.41 1.25 22.67
CA PRO A 366 69.36 0.44 23.41
C PRO A 366 70.39 1.29 24.15
N GLU A 367 71.04 0.68 25.14
CA GLU A 367 72.14 1.26 25.90
C GLU A 367 73.42 0.43 25.71
N CYS A 368 74.58 1.07 25.55
CA CYS A 368 75.86 0.40 25.50
C CYS A 368 76.52 0.40 26.88
N ILE A 369 76.44 -0.73 27.58
CA ILE A 369 76.96 -0.88 28.94
C ILE A 369 78.41 -1.35 28.87
N MET A 370 79.33 -0.73 29.61
CA MET A 370 80.74 -1.13 29.63
C MET A 370 80.89 -2.55 30.16
N ILE A 371 81.72 -3.37 29.52
CA ILE A 371 81.96 -4.76 29.95
C ILE A 371 82.56 -4.76 31.36
N ASP A 372 82.00 -5.55 32.27
CA ASP A 372 82.52 -5.79 33.62
C ASP A 372 83.12 -7.20 33.68
N CYS A 373 84.38 -7.31 34.13
CA CYS A 373 85.03 -8.60 34.33
C CYS A 373 84.74 -9.21 35.71
N GLY A 374 83.97 -8.51 36.55
CA GLY A 374 83.67 -8.90 37.93
C GLY A 374 84.88 -8.81 38.85
N HIS A 375 84.67 -8.99 40.16
CA HIS A 375 85.75 -8.94 41.13
C HIS A 375 86.77 -10.08 40.87
N PRO A 376 88.07 -9.82 40.66
CA PRO A 376 89.06 -10.81 40.21
C PRO A 376 89.51 -11.83 41.27
N GLY A 377 88.77 -11.93 42.39
CA GLY A 377 89.09 -12.68 43.60
C GLY A 377 90.29 -12.16 44.41
N VAL A 378 90.38 -12.53 45.70
CA VAL A 378 91.56 -12.26 46.54
C VAL A 378 92.09 -13.60 47.11
N PRO A 379 93.30 -14.04 46.73
CA PRO A 379 93.94 -15.22 47.31
C PRO A 379 94.25 -15.05 48.80
N PRO A 380 94.39 -16.15 49.57
CA PRO A 380 94.86 -16.09 50.95
C PRO A 380 96.20 -15.37 51.08
N ASN A 381 96.33 -14.51 52.10
CA ASN A 381 97.50 -13.65 52.36
C ASN A 381 97.83 -12.62 51.26
N ALA A 382 97.05 -12.50 50.19
CA ALA A 382 97.22 -11.45 49.18
C ALA A 382 96.36 -10.21 49.48
N VAL A 383 96.83 -9.05 49.04
CA VAL A 383 96.08 -7.77 49.05
C VAL A 383 95.87 -7.32 47.61
N LEU A 384 94.61 -7.05 47.26
CA LEU A 384 94.21 -6.50 45.98
C LEU A 384 94.17 -4.96 46.05
N SER A 385 94.74 -4.31 45.05
CA SER A 385 94.72 -2.86 44.86
C SER A 385 94.02 -2.51 43.54
N GLY A 386 92.85 -1.90 43.64
CA GLY A 386 92.05 -1.42 42.51
C GLY A 386 90.54 -1.59 42.76
N GLU A 387 89.77 -0.52 42.54
CA GLU A 387 88.34 -0.45 42.90
C GLU A 387 87.39 -0.56 41.68
N LYS A 388 87.94 -0.61 40.46
CA LYS A 388 87.18 -0.71 39.21
C LYS A 388 87.49 -2.02 38.49
N TYR A 389 86.44 -2.69 38.04
CA TYR A 389 86.52 -4.04 37.43
C TYR A 389 86.07 -4.07 35.95
N THR A 390 85.75 -2.90 35.39
CA THR A 390 85.28 -2.73 34.02
C THR A 390 86.41 -2.71 32.99
N PHE A 391 86.05 -2.88 31.71
CA PHE A 391 86.94 -2.93 30.57
C PHE A 391 88.08 -1.88 30.60
N GLY A 392 89.31 -2.35 30.40
CA GLY A 392 90.53 -1.52 30.46
C GLY A 392 91.05 -1.24 31.87
N SER A 393 90.27 -1.48 32.93
CA SER A 393 90.75 -1.37 34.32
C SER A 393 91.83 -2.42 34.60
N THR A 394 92.85 -2.02 35.37
CA THR A 394 93.94 -2.91 35.80
C THR A 394 94.01 -2.93 37.33
N VAL A 395 94.03 -4.13 37.90
CA VAL A 395 94.22 -4.38 39.34
C VAL A 395 95.63 -4.89 39.61
N HIS A 396 96.12 -4.65 40.83
CA HIS A 396 97.44 -5.09 41.29
C HIS A 396 97.34 -5.97 42.53
N TYR A 397 98.22 -6.97 42.64
CA TYR A 397 98.31 -7.90 43.76
C TYR A 397 99.63 -7.71 44.52
N SER A 398 99.59 -7.85 45.83
CA SER A 398 100.75 -7.89 46.72
C SER A 398 100.55 -8.94 47.82
N CYS A 399 101.62 -9.39 48.48
CA CYS A 399 101.54 -10.38 49.55
C CYS A 399 101.78 -9.75 50.93
N THR A 400 101.09 -10.29 51.94
CA THR A 400 101.27 -9.90 53.35
C THR A 400 102.42 -10.67 54.02
N GLY A 401 103.16 -9.98 54.88
CA GLY A 401 104.30 -10.55 55.61
C GLY A 401 105.56 -10.64 54.76
N LYS A 402 106.37 -11.71 54.95
CA LYS A 402 107.62 -11.96 54.22
C LYS A 402 107.44 -12.80 52.94
N ARG A 403 106.19 -13.02 52.50
CA ARG A 403 105.86 -13.91 51.38
C ARG A 403 106.10 -13.22 50.03
N SER A 404 106.62 -13.97 49.07
CA SER A 404 106.77 -13.53 47.68
C SER A 404 105.52 -13.84 46.87
N LEU A 405 105.18 -12.95 45.93
CA LEU A 405 104.09 -13.17 44.98
C LEU A 405 104.57 -14.07 43.84
N LEU A 406 103.81 -15.12 43.56
CA LEU A 406 104.03 -16.10 42.51
C LEU A 406 102.96 -15.92 41.41
N GLY A 407 103.36 -15.33 40.28
CA GLY A 407 102.51 -15.02 39.14
C GLY A 407 102.69 -13.59 38.64
N GLN A 408 101.79 -13.14 37.75
CA GLN A 408 101.78 -11.74 37.31
C GLN A 408 101.20 -10.84 38.40
N ALA A 409 101.89 -9.77 38.75
CA ALA A 409 101.49 -8.83 39.80
C ALA A 409 100.31 -7.91 39.41
N SER A 410 99.88 -7.93 38.15
CA SER A 410 98.76 -7.16 37.65
C SER A 410 97.87 -7.98 36.72
N ARG A 411 96.58 -7.63 36.65
CA ARG A 411 95.60 -8.19 35.71
C ARG A 411 94.73 -7.07 35.15
N THR A 412 94.43 -7.11 33.85
CA THR A 412 93.63 -6.11 33.14
C THR A 412 92.35 -6.72 32.61
N CYS A 413 91.22 -6.03 32.71
CA CYS A 413 89.94 -6.48 32.16
C CYS A 413 89.91 -6.34 30.63
N GLN A 414 89.74 -7.46 29.91
CA GLN A 414 89.85 -7.57 28.46
C GLN A 414 88.49 -7.56 27.74
N LEU A 415 88.49 -7.40 26.41
CA LEU A 415 87.29 -7.34 25.54
C LEU A 415 86.36 -8.56 25.63
N ASN A 416 86.87 -9.70 26.11
CA ASN A 416 86.10 -10.94 26.30
C ASN A 416 85.37 -11.01 27.65
N GLY A 417 85.40 -9.95 28.47
CA GLY A 417 84.84 -9.96 29.82
C GLY A 417 85.65 -10.78 30.80
N HIS A 418 86.94 -10.97 30.56
CA HIS A 418 87.84 -11.72 31.45
C HIS A 418 89.09 -10.91 31.82
N TRP A 419 89.58 -11.16 33.03
CA TRP A 419 90.88 -10.68 33.50
C TRP A 419 92.03 -11.39 32.77
N SER A 420 93.02 -10.62 32.35
CA SER A 420 94.24 -11.16 31.73
C SER A 420 95.02 -12.09 32.67
N GLY A 421 95.65 -13.11 32.10
CA GLY A 421 96.46 -14.08 32.85
C GLY A 421 95.65 -14.91 33.85
N SER A 422 96.36 -15.68 34.69
CA SER A 422 95.80 -16.41 35.83
C SER A 422 96.01 -15.63 37.13
N GLN A 423 95.12 -15.79 38.11
CA GLN A 423 95.29 -15.22 39.45
C GLN A 423 96.66 -15.60 40.06
N PRO A 424 97.45 -14.64 40.59
CA PRO A 424 98.69 -14.92 41.31
C PRO A 424 98.39 -15.44 42.73
N HIS A 425 99.38 -16.05 43.39
CA HIS A 425 99.27 -16.52 44.78
C HIS A 425 100.55 -16.22 45.58
N CYS A 426 100.51 -16.32 46.90
CA CYS A 426 101.67 -16.07 47.76
C CYS A 426 102.42 -17.36 48.09
N SER A 427 103.76 -17.29 48.22
CA SER A 427 104.59 -18.42 48.62
C SER A 427 104.32 -18.89 50.06
N GLY A 428 104.61 -20.17 50.32
CA GLY A 428 104.39 -20.83 51.62
C GLY A 428 105.35 -20.41 52.72
N ASP A 429 105.00 -20.77 53.95
CA ASP A 429 105.64 -20.25 55.17
C ASP A 429 106.97 -20.92 55.51
N THR A 430 107.24 -22.10 54.94
CA THR A 430 108.45 -22.89 55.17
C THR A 430 108.96 -23.54 53.89
N THR A 431 110.29 -23.70 53.78
CA THR A 431 110.95 -24.41 52.67
C THR A 431 110.40 -25.84 52.51
N GLY A 432 110.12 -26.25 51.27
CA GLY A 432 109.50 -27.56 50.97
C GLY A 432 107.96 -27.57 50.97
N THR A 433 107.31 -26.41 50.99
CA THR A 433 105.86 -26.27 50.75
C THR A 433 105.60 -25.33 49.58
N CYS A 434 104.53 -25.58 48.80
CA CYS A 434 104.19 -24.75 47.64
C CYS A 434 103.27 -23.55 47.95
N GLY A 435 102.94 -23.32 49.23
CA GLY A 435 101.90 -22.39 49.68
C GLY A 435 100.49 -22.92 49.42
N ASP A 436 99.50 -22.45 50.20
CA ASP A 436 98.09 -22.80 49.99
C ASP A 436 97.62 -22.16 48.66
N PRO A 437 97.20 -22.95 47.64
CA PRO A 437 96.74 -22.44 46.35
C PRO A 437 95.35 -21.76 46.42
N GLY A 438 94.75 -21.64 47.60
CA GLY A 438 93.41 -21.12 47.81
C GLY A 438 92.31 -22.11 47.40
N THR A 439 91.06 -21.78 47.76
CA THR A 439 89.87 -22.40 47.18
C THR A 439 89.22 -21.35 46.27
N PRO A 440 88.93 -21.65 44.99
CA PRO A 440 88.24 -20.73 44.11
C PRO A 440 86.87 -20.33 44.69
N GLY A 441 86.48 -19.06 44.57
CA GLY A 441 85.11 -18.64 44.95
C GLY A 441 84.09 -19.32 44.04
N HIS A 442 83.00 -19.83 44.62
CA HIS A 442 82.04 -20.74 43.95
C HIS A 442 82.67 -22.04 43.41
N GLY A 443 83.60 -22.59 44.19
CA GLY A 443 84.18 -23.89 43.95
C GLY A 443 84.66 -24.55 45.23
N SER A 444 85.06 -25.80 45.11
CA SER A 444 85.58 -26.64 46.17
C SER A 444 86.96 -27.16 45.83
N ARG A 445 87.81 -27.30 46.85
CA ARG A 445 89.11 -27.97 46.76
C ARG A 445 89.05 -29.25 47.58
N GLN A 446 89.38 -30.36 46.96
CA GLN A 446 89.61 -31.63 47.64
C GLN A 446 91.11 -31.72 47.95
N GLU A 447 91.41 -32.12 49.19
CA GLU A 447 92.74 -32.15 49.82
C GLU A 447 93.31 -30.80 50.32
N SER A 448 94.18 -30.89 51.33
CA SER A 448 94.76 -29.75 52.06
C SER A 448 96.24 -29.97 52.44
N ASP A 449 96.93 -30.88 51.76
CA ASP A 449 98.38 -31.07 51.92
C ASP A 449 99.12 -30.28 50.83
N PHE A 450 100.06 -29.43 51.25
CA PHE A 450 100.81 -28.52 50.39
C PHE A 450 102.32 -28.85 50.36
N ARG A 451 102.70 -30.03 50.86
CA ARG A 451 104.07 -30.56 50.81
C ARG A 451 104.42 -31.03 49.40
N THR A 452 105.72 -31.03 49.08
CA THR A 452 106.22 -31.57 47.80
C THR A 452 105.68 -32.98 47.52
N LYS A 453 105.27 -33.21 46.26
CA LYS A 453 104.54 -34.38 45.72
C LYS A 453 103.06 -34.51 46.09
N SER A 454 102.51 -33.68 46.98
CA SER A 454 101.07 -33.66 47.25
C SER A 454 100.29 -33.09 46.06
N THR A 455 99.08 -33.58 45.85
CA THR A 455 98.20 -33.17 44.76
C THR A 455 96.89 -32.65 45.33
N VAL A 456 96.26 -31.67 44.67
CA VAL A 456 94.97 -31.10 45.05
C VAL A 456 94.06 -31.06 43.83
N ARG A 457 92.78 -31.35 44.03
CA ARG A 457 91.75 -31.33 42.98
C ARG A 457 90.73 -30.22 43.23
N PHE A 458 90.19 -29.66 42.15
CA PHE A 458 89.30 -28.51 42.19
C PHE A 458 88.06 -28.74 41.33
N ALA A 459 86.89 -28.40 41.86
CA ALA A 459 85.61 -28.42 41.14
C ALA A 459 84.88 -27.10 41.36
N CYS A 460 83.99 -26.72 40.43
CA CYS A 460 83.13 -25.54 40.58
C CYS A 460 81.70 -25.92 40.95
N ASP A 461 81.01 -24.99 41.59
CA ASP A 461 79.58 -25.13 41.89
C ASP A 461 78.75 -25.10 40.59
N ALA A 462 77.54 -25.66 40.63
CA ALA A 462 76.64 -25.67 39.47
C ALA A 462 76.35 -24.24 39.00
N GLY A 463 76.48 -24.00 37.68
CA GLY A 463 76.37 -22.66 37.09
C GLY A 463 77.68 -21.87 37.05
N TYR A 464 78.81 -22.48 37.45
CA TYR A 464 80.15 -21.94 37.30
C TYR A 464 81.04 -22.90 36.48
N ILE A 465 81.82 -22.35 35.56
CA ILE A 465 82.76 -23.08 34.70
C ILE A 465 84.17 -22.98 35.29
N LEU A 466 84.87 -24.12 35.34
CA LEU A 466 86.26 -24.19 35.78
C LEU A 466 87.22 -23.76 34.66
N TYR A 467 88.02 -22.73 34.93
CA TYR A 467 89.11 -22.28 34.07
C TYR A 467 90.45 -22.48 34.78
N GLY A 468 91.32 -23.33 34.22
CA GLY A 468 92.64 -23.62 34.81
C GLY A 468 92.92 -25.13 34.80
N SER A 469 93.76 -25.59 35.72
CA SER A 469 94.01 -27.02 35.92
C SER A 469 93.12 -27.55 37.05
N GLU A 470 92.28 -28.54 36.72
CA GLU A 470 91.42 -29.29 37.66
C GLU A 470 92.24 -30.00 38.76
N GLU A 471 93.46 -30.42 38.43
CA GLU A 471 94.38 -31.09 39.34
C GLU A 471 95.75 -30.41 39.30
N ARG A 472 96.37 -30.21 40.48
CA ARG A 472 97.68 -29.55 40.62
C ARG A 472 98.53 -30.26 41.66
N THR A 473 99.80 -30.46 41.35
CA THR A 473 100.78 -31.17 42.19
C THR A 473 101.90 -30.23 42.62
N CYS A 474 102.30 -30.29 43.89
CA CYS A 474 103.39 -29.48 44.42
C CYS A 474 104.75 -30.07 44.01
N LEU A 475 105.54 -29.32 43.24
CA LEU A 475 106.87 -29.73 42.77
C LEU A 475 107.96 -29.48 43.82
N SER A 476 109.09 -30.17 43.70
CA SER A 476 110.24 -30.07 44.62
C SER A 476 110.92 -28.69 44.65
N ASN A 477 110.63 -27.82 43.68
CA ASN A 477 111.08 -26.43 43.63
C ASN A 477 110.15 -25.46 44.40
N GLY A 478 109.08 -25.95 45.05
CA GLY A 478 108.11 -25.11 45.75
C GLY A 478 107.05 -24.44 44.85
N SER A 479 106.84 -24.92 43.62
CA SER A 479 105.77 -24.44 42.73
C SER A 479 104.72 -25.50 42.41
N TRP A 480 103.46 -25.09 42.26
CA TRP A 480 102.37 -25.95 41.80
C TRP A 480 102.42 -26.17 40.27
N THR A 481 102.15 -27.40 39.81
CA THR A 481 101.93 -27.69 38.38
C THR A 481 100.68 -26.99 37.84
N GLY A 482 100.58 -26.89 36.51
CA GLY A 482 99.38 -26.43 35.82
C GLY A 482 99.07 -24.94 36.02
N ARG A 483 97.84 -24.54 35.66
CA ARG A 483 97.32 -23.17 35.82
C ARG A 483 96.43 -23.10 37.06
N GLN A 484 96.48 -21.97 37.78
CA GLN A 484 95.58 -21.70 38.90
C GLN A 484 94.11 -21.85 38.44
N PRO A 485 93.28 -22.64 39.14
CA PRO A 485 91.85 -22.76 38.85
C PRO A 485 91.08 -21.50 39.28
N GLU A 486 90.13 -21.09 38.44
CA GLU A 486 89.18 -20.00 38.65
C GLU A 486 87.79 -20.51 38.27
N CYS A 487 86.81 -20.41 39.17
CA CYS A 487 85.40 -20.70 38.87
C CYS A 487 84.70 -19.43 38.43
N LYS A 488 84.13 -19.43 37.21
CA LYS A 488 83.50 -18.25 36.59
C LYS A 488 82.04 -18.51 36.31
N ALA A 489 81.17 -17.60 36.72
CA ALA A 489 79.73 -17.73 36.50
C ALA A 489 79.42 -17.84 35.00
N VAL A 490 78.48 -18.71 34.66
CA VAL A 490 77.99 -18.88 33.29
C VAL A 490 77.32 -17.60 32.80
N GLN A 491 77.62 -17.19 31.55
CA GLN A 491 77.15 -15.94 30.94
C GLN A 491 75.97 -16.20 30.01
N CYS A 492 74.82 -15.54 30.21
CA CYS A 492 73.60 -15.75 29.40
C CYS A 492 73.40 -14.75 28.24
N GLY A 493 74.27 -13.74 28.10
CA GLY A 493 74.18 -12.74 27.03
C GLY A 493 72.96 -11.81 27.15
N ASN A 494 72.63 -11.11 26.06
CA ASN A 494 71.53 -10.14 26.04
C ASN A 494 70.18 -10.86 26.23
N PRO A 495 69.37 -10.51 27.25
CA PRO A 495 68.07 -11.15 27.50
C PRO A 495 67.03 -10.93 26.39
N GLY A 496 67.25 -9.94 25.52
CA GLY A 496 66.35 -9.49 24.46
C GLY A 496 65.19 -8.64 24.97
N THR A 497 64.60 -7.85 24.09
CA THR A 497 63.41 -7.02 24.34
C THR A 497 62.30 -7.35 23.33
N THR A 498 61.06 -7.50 23.82
CA THR A 498 59.89 -7.69 22.95
C THR A 498 59.47 -6.37 22.30
N ALA A 499 58.82 -6.44 21.14
CA ALA A 499 58.08 -5.31 20.58
C ALA A 499 57.03 -4.82 21.61
N ASN A 500 56.85 -3.50 21.69
CA ASN A 500 55.99 -2.80 22.63
C ASN A 500 56.29 -3.08 24.11
N GLY A 501 57.51 -3.51 24.43
CA GLY A 501 57.96 -3.76 25.79
C GLY A 501 59.39 -3.32 26.07
N LYS A 502 59.72 -3.23 27.35
CA LYS A 502 61.02 -2.81 27.88
C LYS A 502 61.46 -3.74 29.02
N VAL A 503 62.78 -3.90 29.17
CA VAL A 503 63.32 -4.39 30.43
C VAL A 503 63.09 -3.31 31.49
N PHE A 504 62.39 -3.65 32.55
CA PHE A 504 62.09 -2.75 33.66
C PHE A 504 63.24 -2.70 34.67
N ARG A 505 63.90 -3.84 34.89
CA ARG A 505 65.04 -3.99 35.80
C ARG A 505 65.88 -5.20 35.38
N ILE A 506 67.19 -5.10 35.56
CA ILE A 506 68.13 -6.22 35.45
C ILE A 506 69.18 -6.10 36.55
N ASP A 507 69.53 -7.22 37.19
CA ASP A 507 70.50 -7.23 38.28
C ASP A 507 71.88 -7.78 37.84
N GLY A 508 71.98 -8.35 36.64
CA GLY A 508 73.20 -8.87 36.02
C GLY A 508 72.91 -9.73 34.77
N THR A 509 73.94 -10.32 34.16
CA THR A 509 73.80 -11.23 32.98
C THR A 509 74.47 -12.59 33.16
N THR A 510 74.98 -12.85 34.37
CA THR A 510 75.62 -14.09 34.81
C THR A 510 74.64 -15.00 35.56
N PHE A 511 75.02 -16.26 35.77
CA PHE A 511 74.23 -17.26 36.50
C PHE A 511 73.60 -16.70 37.78
N SER A 512 72.32 -17.05 38.01
CA SER A 512 71.42 -16.53 39.07
C SER A 512 70.89 -15.10 38.91
N SER A 513 71.40 -14.31 37.96
CA SER A 513 70.87 -12.96 37.71
C SER A 513 69.43 -12.97 37.18
N SER A 514 68.62 -12.02 37.64
CA SER A 514 67.23 -11.80 37.20
C SER A 514 67.09 -10.62 36.24
N VAL A 515 66.13 -10.73 35.32
CA VAL A 515 65.63 -9.66 34.46
C VAL A 515 64.10 -9.61 34.53
N ILE A 516 63.54 -8.40 34.64
CA ILE A 516 62.10 -8.14 34.78
C ILE A 516 61.62 -7.34 33.56
N TYR A 517 60.49 -7.74 32.98
CA TYR A 517 59.88 -7.11 31.81
C TYR A 517 58.64 -6.30 32.15
N SER A 518 58.38 -5.25 31.38
CA SER A 518 57.13 -4.46 31.41
C SER A 518 56.74 -4.04 29.99
N CYS A 519 55.44 -3.84 29.75
CA CYS A 519 54.95 -3.35 28.46
C CYS A 519 54.81 -1.83 28.42
N ALA A 520 54.70 -1.28 27.22
CA ALA A 520 54.27 0.09 26.98
C ALA A 520 52.80 0.29 27.39
N GLU A 521 52.38 1.54 27.58
CA GLU A 521 50.97 1.85 27.86
C GLU A 521 50.05 1.34 26.74
N GLY A 522 48.91 0.77 27.12
CA GLY A 522 47.98 0.13 26.19
C GLY A 522 48.33 -1.32 25.78
N TYR A 523 49.43 -1.87 26.29
CA TYR A 523 49.83 -3.26 26.06
C TYR A 523 49.88 -4.05 27.38
N ILE A 524 49.48 -5.32 27.34
CA ILE A 524 49.53 -6.26 28.46
C ILE A 524 50.58 -7.34 28.20
N LEU A 525 51.30 -7.74 29.27
CA LEU A 525 52.34 -8.76 29.18
C LEU A 525 51.73 -10.16 29.14
N SER A 526 52.04 -10.90 28.08
CA SER A 526 51.68 -12.30 27.87
C SER A 526 52.93 -13.17 27.97
N GLY A 527 53.02 -13.97 29.03
CA GLY A 527 54.18 -14.81 29.35
C GLY A 527 54.89 -14.43 30.66
N PRO A 528 56.07 -15.01 30.95
CA PRO A 528 56.77 -14.80 32.21
C PRO A 528 57.35 -13.38 32.32
N SER A 529 56.96 -12.64 33.34
CA SER A 529 57.47 -11.29 33.63
C SER A 529 58.89 -11.25 34.16
N VAL A 530 59.41 -12.37 34.65
CA VAL A 530 60.78 -12.52 35.16
C VAL A 530 61.47 -13.66 34.44
N ARG A 531 62.71 -13.46 34.01
CA ARG A 531 63.59 -14.51 33.50
C ARG A 531 64.90 -14.51 34.31
N GLN A 532 65.48 -15.69 34.48
CA GLN A 532 66.73 -15.89 35.24
C GLN A 532 67.79 -16.53 34.36
N CYS A 533 69.06 -16.16 34.56
CA CYS A 533 70.17 -16.80 33.86
C CYS A 533 70.45 -18.20 34.43
N THR A 534 70.29 -19.23 33.60
CA THR A 534 70.44 -20.63 33.99
C THR A 534 71.88 -21.13 33.85
N ALA A 535 72.21 -22.25 34.51
CA ALA A 535 73.53 -22.88 34.44
C ALA A 535 73.93 -23.34 33.02
N ASN A 536 72.99 -23.37 32.07
CA ASN A 536 73.22 -23.77 30.68
C ASN A 536 73.60 -22.59 29.76
N GLY A 537 73.74 -21.36 30.27
CA GLY A 537 74.08 -20.18 29.45
C GLY A 537 72.89 -19.59 28.71
N THR A 538 71.67 -19.91 29.15
CA THR A 538 70.43 -19.41 28.54
C THR A 538 69.50 -18.79 29.59
N TRP A 539 68.76 -17.77 29.19
CA TRP A 539 67.69 -17.17 30.00
C TRP A 539 66.49 -18.11 30.08
N SER A 540 65.94 -18.32 31.28
CA SER A 540 64.82 -19.21 31.54
C SER A 540 63.58 -18.87 30.71
N GLY A 541 62.93 -19.89 30.13
CA GLY A 541 61.69 -19.75 29.36
C GLY A 541 61.84 -18.93 28.07
N SER A 542 60.72 -18.68 27.39
CA SER A 542 60.66 -17.81 26.22
C SER A 542 60.64 -16.33 26.60
N LEU A 543 60.98 -15.45 25.65
CA LEU A 543 60.75 -14.01 25.78
C LEU A 543 59.23 -13.75 25.93
N PRO A 544 58.78 -12.93 26.90
CA PRO A 544 57.36 -12.57 27.01
C PRO A 544 56.96 -11.63 25.88
N ASN A 545 55.69 -11.68 25.46
CA ASN A 545 55.14 -10.86 24.37
C ASN A 545 54.25 -9.75 24.94
N CYS A 546 54.32 -8.53 24.40
CA CYS A 546 53.41 -7.45 24.75
C CYS A 546 52.28 -7.37 23.72
N THR A 547 51.13 -7.92 24.08
CA THR A 547 49.91 -7.88 23.24
C THR A 547 49.10 -6.65 23.54
N ILE A 548 48.55 -5.99 22.51
CA ILE A 548 47.70 -4.81 22.69
C ILE A 548 46.43 -5.19 23.48
N ILE A 549 45.99 -4.31 24.38
CA ILE A 549 44.76 -4.51 25.16
C ILE A 549 43.57 -4.45 24.20
N SER A 550 42.75 -5.51 24.17
CA SER A 550 41.51 -5.57 23.40
C SER A 550 40.32 -5.73 24.32
N CYS A 551 39.24 -5.00 24.02
CA CYS A 551 37.99 -5.04 24.78
C CYS A 551 36.97 -6.08 24.27
N GLY A 552 37.36 -6.89 23.27
CA GLY A 552 36.44 -7.80 22.55
C GLY A 552 35.45 -7.07 21.64
N ASP A 553 34.72 -7.81 20.79
CA ASP A 553 33.67 -7.21 19.94
C ASP A 553 32.52 -6.69 20.83
N PRO A 554 32.16 -5.40 20.77
CA PRO A 554 31.12 -4.79 21.62
C PRO A 554 29.67 -5.13 21.19
N GLY A 555 29.49 -5.88 20.10
CA GLY A 555 28.20 -6.24 19.52
C GLY A 555 27.61 -5.17 18.60
N ILE A 556 26.45 -5.47 18.03
CA ILE A 556 25.62 -4.55 17.25
C ILE A 556 24.22 -4.56 17.89
N PRO A 557 23.61 -3.39 18.18
CA PRO A 557 22.30 -3.36 18.81
C PRO A 557 21.19 -3.68 17.81
N ALA A 558 20.11 -4.31 18.28
CA ALA A 558 18.94 -4.56 17.45
C ALA A 558 18.39 -3.25 16.85
N ASN A 559 18.06 -3.26 15.56
CA ASN A 559 17.65 -2.08 14.79
C ASN A 559 18.66 -0.91 14.80
N GLY A 560 19.94 -1.21 15.01
CA GLY A 560 21.04 -0.25 14.96
C GLY A 560 22.21 -0.71 14.10
N LEU A 561 23.08 0.24 13.79
CA LEU A 561 24.28 0.10 12.98
C LEU A 561 25.48 0.47 13.84
N ARG A 562 26.57 -0.30 13.70
CA ARG A 562 27.89 0.01 14.28
C ARG A 562 28.82 0.47 13.17
N TYR A 563 29.62 1.50 13.46
CA TYR A 563 30.74 1.94 12.64
C TYR A 563 32.02 1.86 13.46
N GLY A 564 32.99 1.09 12.97
CA GLY A 564 34.24 0.78 13.67
C GLY A 564 34.40 -0.74 13.84
N ASP A 565 35.51 -1.26 13.32
CA ASP A 565 35.84 -2.69 13.26
C ASP A 565 37.10 -3.04 14.07
N ASP A 566 37.69 -2.05 14.75
CA ASP A 566 38.89 -2.20 15.58
C ASP A 566 38.51 -2.11 17.07
N PHE A 567 38.95 -3.10 17.85
CA PHE A 567 38.52 -3.34 19.23
C PHE A 567 39.68 -3.24 20.23
N VAL A 568 40.77 -2.58 19.85
CA VAL A 568 41.93 -2.31 20.70
C VAL A 568 41.79 -1.02 21.48
N VAL A 569 42.54 -0.90 22.57
CA VAL A 569 42.54 0.26 23.48
C VAL A 569 42.72 1.59 22.75
N GLY A 570 41.93 2.59 23.16
CA GLY A 570 41.90 3.93 22.56
C GLY A 570 41.00 4.05 21.33
N GLN A 571 40.64 2.94 20.67
CA GLN A 571 39.70 2.98 19.54
C GLN A 571 38.28 3.28 20.00
N ASN A 572 37.52 3.92 19.12
CA ASN A 572 36.10 4.18 19.30
C ASN A 572 35.26 3.39 18.30
N VAL A 573 34.11 2.92 18.77
CA VAL A 573 33.01 2.44 17.93
C VAL A 573 31.85 3.40 18.10
N SER A 574 31.22 3.77 17.00
CA SER A 574 30.06 4.65 16.99
C SER A 574 28.81 3.90 16.57
N TYR A 575 27.69 4.25 17.18
CA TYR A 575 26.40 3.61 16.97
C TYR A 575 25.39 4.61 16.42
N MET A 576 24.59 4.17 15.47
CA MET A 576 23.47 4.93 14.95
C MET A 576 22.27 4.00 14.80
N CYS A 577 21.10 4.41 15.29
CA CYS A 577 19.89 3.64 15.06
C CYS A 577 19.49 3.71 13.58
N GLN A 578 18.87 2.64 13.08
CA GLN A 578 18.33 2.62 11.72
C GLN A 578 17.21 3.67 11.58
N PRO A 579 16.92 4.17 10.37
CA PRO A 579 15.83 5.12 10.15
C PRO A 579 14.52 4.61 10.78
N GLY A 580 13.83 5.46 11.53
CA GLY A 580 12.63 5.09 12.27
C GLY A 580 12.83 4.59 13.71
N TYR A 581 14.09 4.45 14.14
CA TYR A 581 14.44 4.10 15.52
C TYR A 581 15.28 5.22 16.15
N THR A 582 15.07 5.48 17.44
CA THR A 582 15.82 6.46 18.24
C THR A 582 16.58 5.78 19.37
N MET A 583 17.71 6.38 19.74
CA MET A 583 18.58 5.89 20.80
C MET A 583 18.03 6.31 22.16
N GLU A 584 18.00 5.39 23.13
CA GLU A 584 17.64 5.74 24.52
C GLU A 584 18.62 6.73 25.15
N LEU A 585 18.11 7.60 26.02
CA LEU A 585 18.87 8.63 26.75
C LEU A 585 20.06 8.09 27.58
N ASN A 586 20.02 6.82 27.99
CA ASN A 586 21.10 6.17 28.75
C ASN A 586 22.11 5.41 27.85
N GLY A 587 21.84 5.32 26.54
CA GLY A 587 22.70 4.66 25.57
C GLY A 587 23.85 5.56 25.14
N SER A 588 25.08 5.03 25.07
CA SER A 588 26.21 5.81 24.58
C SER A 588 26.35 5.67 23.07
N SER A 589 26.21 6.78 22.34
CA SER A 589 26.35 6.82 20.87
C SER A 589 27.78 6.56 20.39
N VAL A 590 28.78 6.71 21.26
CA VAL A 590 30.18 6.37 20.99
C VAL A 590 30.76 5.66 22.21
N ARG A 591 31.26 4.44 22.02
CA ARG A 591 31.93 3.66 23.08
C ARG A 591 33.41 3.55 22.73
N MET A 592 34.27 3.68 23.74
CA MET A 592 35.73 3.65 23.60
C MET A 592 36.29 2.45 24.34
N CYS A 593 37.26 1.73 23.74
CA CYS A 593 37.94 0.66 24.44
C CYS A 593 38.93 1.25 25.46
N THR A 594 38.69 1.02 26.75
CA THR A 594 39.48 1.61 27.84
C THR A 594 40.72 0.78 28.16
N THR A 595 41.69 1.39 28.85
CA THR A 595 42.92 0.73 29.32
C THR A 595 42.70 -0.44 30.27
N ASN A 596 41.49 -0.58 30.84
CA ASN A 596 41.11 -1.72 31.67
C ASN A 596 40.59 -2.93 30.86
N GLY A 597 40.61 -2.89 29.52
CA GLY A 597 40.08 -3.95 28.66
C GLY A 597 38.54 -4.00 28.61
N THR A 598 37.87 -2.91 28.98
CA THR A 598 36.40 -2.79 28.96
C THR A 598 35.93 -1.63 28.08
N TRP A 599 34.78 -1.78 27.43
CA TRP A 599 34.15 -0.69 26.67
C TRP A 599 33.53 0.36 27.59
N SER A 600 33.78 1.64 27.32
CA SER A 600 33.13 2.75 28.04
C SER A 600 31.63 2.82 27.75
N GLY A 601 30.86 3.29 28.74
CA GLY A 601 29.41 3.47 28.64
C GLY A 601 28.62 2.16 28.48
N LEU A 602 27.30 2.29 28.49
CA LEU A 602 26.37 1.19 28.21
C LEU A 602 26.14 1.05 26.70
N MET A 603 25.84 -0.19 26.28
CA MET A 603 25.42 -0.48 24.91
C MET A 603 24.10 0.26 24.60
N PRO A 604 24.01 1.03 23.50
CA PRO A 604 22.80 1.79 23.21
C PRO A 604 21.66 0.89 22.70
N THR A 605 20.46 1.05 23.27
CA THR A 605 19.23 0.43 22.76
C THR A 605 18.57 1.36 21.74
N CYS A 606 18.15 0.81 20.61
CA CYS A 606 17.34 1.51 19.61
C CYS A 606 15.87 1.13 19.77
N ARG A 607 15.02 2.09 20.18
CA ARG A 607 13.56 1.91 20.26
C ARG A 607 12.89 2.47 19.01
N ALA A 608 11.78 1.89 18.59
CA ALA A 608 10.99 2.44 17.48
C ALA A 608 10.47 3.83 17.85
N VAL A 609 10.38 4.72 16.87
CA VAL A 609 9.71 6.02 17.05
C VAL A 609 8.21 5.76 17.08
N THR A 610 7.58 5.92 18.24
CA THR A 610 6.13 5.78 18.39
C THR A 610 5.42 7.11 18.10
N CYS A 611 4.47 7.10 17.17
CA CYS A 611 3.65 8.26 16.86
C CYS A 611 2.62 8.54 17.96
N SER A 612 2.21 9.81 18.09
CA SER A 612 1.14 10.21 19.01
C SER A 612 -0.21 9.61 18.63
N ALA A 613 -1.13 9.49 19.60
CA ALA A 613 -2.47 8.93 19.36
C ALA A 613 -3.19 9.70 18.23
N PRO A 614 -3.71 9.03 17.19
CA PRO A 614 -4.28 9.73 16.03
C PRO A 614 -5.63 10.41 16.36
N PRO A 615 -6.01 11.47 15.61
CA PRO A 615 -7.28 12.16 15.80
C PRO A 615 -8.48 11.21 15.68
N GLN A 616 -9.45 11.36 16.58
CA GLN A 616 -10.74 10.67 16.48
C GLN A 616 -11.62 11.35 15.42
N ILE A 617 -12.35 10.56 14.63
CA ILE A 617 -13.29 11.06 13.62
C ILE A 617 -14.73 10.79 14.06
N SER A 618 -15.66 11.70 13.72
CA SER A 618 -17.08 11.50 13.99
C SER A 618 -17.63 10.32 13.17
N ASN A 619 -18.54 9.53 13.74
CA ASN A 619 -19.16 8.36 13.10
C ASN A 619 -18.15 7.33 12.55
N GLY A 620 -16.97 7.24 13.16
CA GLY A 620 -15.96 6.23 12.84
C GLY A 620 -15.09 5.87 14.04
N ARG A 621 -14.33 4.79 13.90
CA ARG A 621 -13.36 4.30 14.89
C ARG A 621 -12.04 3.95 14.21
N LEU A 622 -10.97 3.96 14.98
CA LEU A 622 -9.66 3.51 14.55
C LEU A 622 -9.59 1.98 14.45
N GLU A 623 -8.84 1.53 13.45
CA GLU A 623 -8.50 0.13 13.19
C GLU A 623 -6.97 0.00 13.15
N GLY A 624 -6.43 -0.65 14.18
CA GLY A 624 -5.00 -0.73 14.45
C GLY A 624 -4.65 -0.21 15.85
N THR A 625 -3.75 -0.93 16.53
CA THR A 625 -3.34 -0.63 17.92
C THR A 625 -1.84 -0.40 18.08
N ASN A 626 -1.06 -0.59 17.00
CA ASN A 626 0.38 -0.32 17.01
C ASN A 626 0.65 1.03 16.33
N PHE A 627 1.33 1.92 17.06
CA PHE A 627 1.69 3.28 16.62
C PHE A 627 3.19 3.44 16.40
N ASP A 628 3.96 2.36 16.46
CA ASP A 628 5.39 2.38 16.16
C ASP A 628 5.65 2.67 14.67
N TRP A 629 6.83 3.23 14.40
CA TRP A 629 7.28 3.56 13.06
C TRP A 629 7.13 2.39 12.07
N GLY A 630 6.63 2.71 10.87
CA GLY A 630 6.39 1.73 9.81
C GLY A 630 5.09 0.93 9.95
N PHE A 631 4.38 1.03 11.08
CA PHE A 631 3.01 0.54 11.15
C PHE A 631 2.02 1.53 10.52
N SER A 632 1.01 0.96 9.88
CA SER A 632 -0.10 1.68 9.26
C SER A 632 -1.41 1.34 9.95
N ILE A 633 -2.29 2.33 10.05
CA ILE A 633 -3.61 2.24 10.67
C ILE A 633 -4.68 2.74 9.70
N SER A 634 -5.88 2.17 9.82
CA SER A 634 -7.06 2.53 9.03
C SER A 634 -8.16 3.11 9.93
N TYR A 635 -9.17 3.71 9.30
CA TYR A 635 -10.42 4.08 9.97
C TYR A 635 -11.56 3.23 9.41
N ILE A 636 -12.54 2.91 10.24
CA ILE A 636 -13.78 2.25 9.83
C ILE A 636 -14.99 3.02 10.36
N CYS A 637 -15.92 3.34 9.47
CA CYS A 637 -17.13 4.09 9.82
C CYS A 637 -18.19 3.22 10.50
N SER A 638 -19.03 3.85 11.32
CA SER A 638 -20.24 3.22 11.86
C SER A 638 -21.27 2.92 10.78
N ALA A 639 -22.18 1.99 11.04
CA ALA A 639 -23.20 1.56 10.08
C ALA A 639 -23.99 2.75 9.50
N GLY A 640 -24.16 2.73 8.17
CA GLY A 640 -24.80 3.81 7.40
C GLY A 640 -23.88 4.95 6.97
N TYR A 641 -22.62 4.99 7.43
CA TYR A 641 -21.60 5.94 6.98
C TYR A 641 -20.52 5.22 6.16
N GLU A 642 -19.82 5.95 5.30
CA GLU A 642 -18.68 5.51 4.50
C GLU A 642 -17.55 6.55 4.53
N LEU A 643 -16.33 6.09 4.27
CA LEU A 643 -15.16 6.98 4.25
C LEU A 643 -15.21 7.86 3.00
N SER A 644 -14.94 9.16 3.16
CA SER A 644 -14.75 10.11 2.07
C SER A 644 -13.70 9.66 1.05
N PHE A 645 -12.67 8.95 1.52
CA PHE A 645 -11.65 8.26 0.75
C PHE A 645 -11.01 7.17 1.61
N PRO A 646 -10.46 6.10 1.03
CA PRO A 646 -9.75 5.06 1.78
C PRO A 646 -8.40 5.59 2.31
N ALA A 647 -8.43 6.15 3.52
CA ALA A 647 -7.24 6.68 4.18
C ALA A 647 -6.50 5.59 4.97
N VAL A 648 -5.18 5.59 4.81
CA VAL A 648 -4.24 4.80 5.62
C VAL A 648 -3.22 5.78 6.17
N LEU A 649 -3.17 5.94 7.50
CA LEU A 649 -2.14 6.74 8.15
C LEU A 649 -0.94 5.83 8.46
N THR A 650 0.27 6.26 8.11
CA THR A 650 1.50 5.51 8.40
C THR A 650 2.41 6.31 9.31
N CYS A 651 2.93 5.70 10.38
CA CYS A 651 3.80 6.39 11.31
C CYS A 651 5.19 6.60 10.67
N VAL A 652 5.59 7.87 10.48
CA VAL A 652 6.87 8.25 9.85
C VAL A 652 7.91 8.68 10.90
N GLY A 653 9.19 8.62 10.51
CA GLY A 653 10.33 8.60 11.44
C GLY A 653 10.58 9.86 12.27
N ASN A 654 9.75 10.90 12.12
CA ASN A 654 9.73 12.11 12.94
C ASN A 654 8.66 12.06 14.08
N GLY A 655 7.91 10.96 14.21
CA GLY A 655 6.85 10.80 15.22
C GLY A 655 5.49 11.38 14.81
N THR A 656 5.31 11.74 13.54
CA THR A 656 4.02 12.19 12.97
C THR A 656 3.39 11.14 12.06
N TRP A 657 2.07 11.24 11.85
CA TRP A 657 1.36 10.42 10.88
C TRP A 657 1.47 11.02 9.47
N SER A 658 1.78 10.18 8.48
CA SER A 658 1.71 10.53 7.06
C SER A 658 0.43 9.99 6.45
N GLY A 659 -0.30 10.85 5.74
CA GLY A 659 -1.63 10.59 5.17
C GLY A 659 -2.66 11.61 5.64
N GLU A 660 -3.78 11.73 4.92
CA GLU A 660 -4.88 12.62 5.27
C GLU A 660 -5.94 11.89 6.11
N VAL A 661 -6.57 12.59 7.06
CA VAL A 661 -7.61 12.01 7.93
C VAL A 661 -8.95 12.02 7.18
N PRO A 662 -9.64 10.87 7.03
CA PRO A 662 -10.89 10.78 6.28
C PRO A 662 -12.08 11.27 7.12
N GLN A 663 -13.17 11.61 6.45
CA GLN A 663 -14.47 11.88 7.09
C GLN A 663 -15.41 10.70 6.87
N CYS A 664 -16.19 10.33 7.89
CA CYS A 664 -17.28 9.38 7.73
C CYS A 664 -18.55 10.12 7.26
N LEU A 665 -18.81 10.06 5.96
CA LEU A 665 -19.95 10.70 5.32
C LEU A 665 -21.14 9.73 5.28
N PRO A 666 -22.39 10.19 5.49
CA PRO A 666 -23.56 9.34 5.44
C PRO A 666 -23.79 8.82 4.01
N LYS A 667 -23.95 7.51 3.86
CA LYS A 667 -24.07 6.83 2.56
C LYS A 667 -25.21 7.39 1.72
N PHE A 668 -24.96 7.62 0.44
CA PHE A 668 -26.01 8.03 -0.50
C PHE A 668 -26.97 6.87 -0.78
N CYS A 669 -28.27 7.07 -0.51
CA CYS A 669 -29.30 6.05 -0.62
C CYS A 669 -29.92 5.94 -2.03
N GLY A 670 -29.46 6.76 -2.98
CA GLY A 670 -30.07 6.92 -4.30
C GLY A 670 -31.18 7.99 -4.31
N ASP A 671 -31.34 8.71 -5.42
CA ASP A 671 -32.54 9.51 -5.64
C ASP A 671 -33.70 8.54 -5.97
N PRO A 672 -34.77 8.47 -5.16
CA PRO A 672 -35.88 7.53 -5.35
C PRO A 672 -36.83 7.89 -6.50
N GLY A 673 -36.54 8.95 -7.26
CA GLY A 673 -37.38 9.52 -8.31
C GLY A 673 -38.54 10.34 -7.76
N ILE A 674 -39.39 10.80 -8.68
CA ILE A 674 -40.69 11.41 -8.39
C ILE A 674 -41.74 10.61 -9.18
N PRO A 675 -42.73 9.97 -8.52
CA PRO A 675 -43.80 9.28 -9.22
C PRO A 675 -44.61 10.21 -10.12
N SER A 676 -45.09 9.71 -11.25
CA SER A 676 -46.02 10.44 -12.11
C SER A 676 -47.25 10.90 -11.30
N GLN A 677 -47.55 12.21 -11.33
CA GLN A 677 -48.61 12.88 -10.54
C GLN A 677 -48.35 12.99 -9.01
N GLY A 678 -47.11 12.81 -8.54
CA GLY A 678 -46.70 13.06 -7.16
C GLY A 678 -45.80 14.29 -6.96
N LYS A 679 -45.76 14.83 -5.74
CA LYS A 679 -44.82 15.86 -5.27
C LYS A 679 -43.98 15.32 -4.11
N ARG A 680 -42.65 15.45 -4.22
CA ARG A 680 -41.68 15.05 -3.20
C ARG A 680 -41.28 16.25 -2.33
N GLU A 681 -41.26 16.06 -1.01
CA GLU A 681 -40.68 16.99 -0.04
C GLU A 681 -39.51 16.31 0.70
N GLY A 682 -38.39 17.04 0.79
CA GLY A 682 -37.08 16.45 1.10
C GLY A 682 -36.14 16.55 -0.11
N LYS A 683 -34.92 17.06 0.14
CA LYS A 683 -33.85 17.26 -0.86
C LYS A 683 -32.55 16.52 -0.53
N SER A 684 -32.55 15.74 0.55
CA SER A 684 -31.40 14.98 1.02
C SER A 684 -31.69 13.50 0.85
N PHE A 685 -30.71 12.74 0.35
CA PHE A 685 -30.82 11.30 0.04
C PHE A 685 -29.64 10.54 0.64
N ILE A 686 -29.32 10.84 1.89
CA ILE A 686 -28.19 10.31 2.64
C ILE A 686 -28.71 9.51 3.84
N TYR A 687 -27.90 8.62 4.40
CA TYR A 687 -28.29 7.84 5.58
C TYR A 687 -28.91 8.72 6.68
N GLN A 688 -30.08 8.29 7.19
CA GLN A 688 -30.98 9.01 8.12
C GLN A 688 -31.76 10.23 7.55
N SER A 689 -31.71 10.54 6.25
CA SER A 689 -32.60 11.55 5.67
C SER A 689 -34.03 11.04 5.48
N GLU A 690 -35.01 11.84 5.92
CA GLU A 690 -36.43 11.59 5.67
C GLU A 690 -36.89 12.26 4.37
N VAL A 691 -37.64 11.53 3.54
CA VAL A 691 -38.18 12.00 2.26
C VAL A 691 -39.65 11.63 2.22
N SER A 692 -40.51 12.65 2.13
CA SER A 692 -41.97 12.48 2.10
C SER A 692 -42.51 12.65 0.68
N PHE A 693 -43.56 11.89 0.37
CA PHE A 693 -44.24 11.93 -0.92
C PHE A 693 -45.71 12.30 -0.70
N SER A 694 -46.24 13.17 -1.55
CA SER A 694 -47.62 13.63 -1.52
C SER A 694 -48.26 13.49 -2.90
N CYS A 695 -49.54 13.09 -2.93
CA CYS A 695 -50.30 12.89 -4.16
C CYS A 695 -51.43 13.92 -4.24
N ASN A 696 -51.79 14.34 -5.45
CA ASN A 696 -52.98 15.16 -5.65
C ASN A 696 -54.25 14.30 -5.47
N SER A 697 -55.22 14.82 -4.71
CA SER A 697 -56.51 14.18 -4.43
C SER A 697 -57.35 13.97 -5.70
N PRO A 698 -58.19 12.90 -5.82
CA PRO A 698 -58.53 11.85 -4.84
C PRO A 698 -58.09 10.42 -5.27
N PHE A 699 -58.07 9.37 -4.43
CA PHE A 699 -58.15 9.18 -2.97
C PHE A 699 -57.71 7.72 -2.65
N ILE A 700 -57.08 7.46 -1.50
CA ILE A 700 -57.21 6.26 -0.62
C ILE A 700 -56.45 6.56 0.69
N LEU A 701 -57.01 6.17 1.83
CA LEU A 701 -56.39 6.32 3.16
C LEU A 701 -55.94 4.96 3.70
N VAL A 702 -54.81 4.93 4.43
CA VAL A 702 -54.38 3.78 5.24
C VAL A 702 -55.49 3.35 6.20
N GLY A 703 -55.77 2.05 6.25
CA GLY A 703 -56.87 1.44 7.01
C GLY A 703 -58.16 1.20 6.21
N SER A 704 -58.25 1.63 4.95
CA SER A 704 -59.44 1.42 4.11
C SER A 704 -59.60 -0.05 3.70
N VAL A 705 -60.80 -0.63 3.84
CA VAL A 705 -61.11 -2.02 3.48
C VAL A 705 -61.96 -2.05 2.20
N VAL A 706 -61.62 -2.96 1.27
CA VAL A 706 -62.36 -3.21 0.02
C VAL A 706 -62.78 -4.68 -0.04
N GLN A 707 -64.05 -4.92 -0.38
CA GLN A 707 -64.64 -6.25 -0.55
C GLN A 707 -64.88 -6.56 -2.03
N PHE A 708 -64.67 -7.82 -2.43
CA PHE A 708 -64.70 -8.26 -3.83
C PHE A 708 -65.80 -9.28 -4.08
N HIS A 709 -66.48 -9.18 -5.22
CA HIS A 709 -67.52 -10.10 -5.66
C HIS A 709 -67.45 -10.35 -7.18
N CYS A 710 -67.67 -11.59 -7.62
CA CYS A 710 -67.68 -11.93 -9.04
C CYS A 710 -69.08 -11.86 -9.65
N LYS A 711 -69.16 -11.52 -10.95
CA LYS A 711 -70.39 -11.57 -11.74
C LYS A 711 -70.90 -13.01 -11.91
N LYS A 712 -72.21 -13.18 -12.16
CA LYS A 712 -72.86 -14.50 -12.31
C LYS A 712 -72.12 -15.35 -13.37
N GLY A 713 -71.85 -16.62 -13.03
CA GLY A 713 -71.10 -17.56 -13.88
C GLY A 713 -69.57 -17.47 -13.76
N HIS A 714 -69.05 -16.78 -12.75
CA HIS A 714 -67.63 -16.74 -12.40
C HIS A 714 -67.46 -16.99 -10.89
N LEU A 715 -66.31 -17.54 -10.46
CA LEU A 715 -65.91 -17.75 -9.06
C LEU A 715 -64.73 -16.86 -8.70
N LEU A 716 -64.76 -16.27 -7.51
CA LEU A 716 -63.64 -15.57 -6.90
C LEU A 716 -62.62 -16.56 -6.33
N GLN A 717 -61.37 -16.44 -6.77
CA GLN A 717 -60.19 -17.08 -6.21
C GLN A 717 -59.23 -15.99 -5.71
N GLY A 718 -58.71 -16.10 -4.48
CA GLY A 718 -57.97 -15.05 -3.77
C GLY A 718 -58.73 -14.50 -2.55
N SER A 719 -58.36 -13.32 -2.06
CA SER A 719 -58.98 -12.74 -0.85
C SER A 719 -60.33 -12.08 -1.12
N THR A 720 -61.33 -12.40 -0.30
CA THR A 720 -62.69 -11.80 -0.39
C THR A 720 -62.72 -10.34 0.05
N THR A 721 -61.82 -9.95 0.94
CA THR A 721 -61.58 -8.57 1.39
C THR A 721 -60.09 -8.26 1.44
N ARG A 722 -59.69 -7.03 1.11
CA ARG A 722 -58.30 -6.54 1.27
C ARG A 722 -58.31 -5.19 1.99
N THR A 723 -57.33 -4.94 2.83
CA THR A 723 -57.17 -3.70 3.61
C THR A 723 -55.92 -2.96 3.14
N CYS A 724 -56.01 -1.65 2.95
CA CYS A 724 -54.85 -0.81 2.66
C CYS A 724 -54.02 -0.66 3.94
N LEU A 725 -52.83 -1.26 3.96
CA LEU A 725 -51.91 -1.27 5.11
C LEU A 725 -51.11 0.04 5.18
N SER A 726 -50.40 0.26 6.29
CA SER A 726 -49.60 1.47 6.51
C SER A 726 -48.38 1.61 5.61
N ASP A 727 -47.99 0.53 4.91
CA ASP A 727 -46.98 0.51 3.85
C ASP A 727 -47.56 0.80 2.45
N LEU A 728 -48.84 1.21 2.38
CA LEU A 728 -49.63 1.45 1.16
C LEU A 728 -49.84 0.20 0.29
N THR A 729 -49.56 -1.00 0.79
CA THR A 729 -49.89 -2.26 0.13
C THR A 729 -51.28 -2.77 0.53
N TRP A 730 -51.88 -3.61 -0.31
CA TRP A 730 -53.15 -4.25 0.01
C TRP A 730 -52.91 -5.61 0.70
N SER A 731 -53.50 -5.81 1.88
CA SER A 731 -53.44 -7.08 2.60
C SER A 731 -54.01 -8.24 1.79
N GLY A 732 -53.53 -9.46 2.05
CA GLY A 732 -54.04 -10.67 1.40
C GLY A 732 -53.66 -10.83 -0.08
N ILE A 733 -54.28 -11.83 -0.71
CA ILE A 733 -53.99 -12.29 -2.08
C ILE A 733 -54.92 -11.54 -3.04
N GLN A 734 -54.39 -11.02 -4.15
CA GLN A 734 -55.19 -10.38 -5.20
C GLN A 734 -56.29 -11.34 -5.71
N PRO A 735 -57.58 -10.98 -5.64
CA PRO A 735 -58.63 -11.81 -6.18
C PRO A 735 -58.72 -11.75 -7.71
N GLU A 736 -59.07 -12.89 -8.29
CA GLU A 736 -59.36 -13.11 -9.71
C GLU A 736 -60.73 -13.80 -9.86
N CYS A 737 -61.46 -13.49 -10.93
CA CYS A 737 -62.77 -14.07 -11.22
C CYS A 737 -62.67 -15.08 -12.39
N ILE A 738 -62.59 -16.37 -12.08
CA ILE A 738 -62.50 -17.44 -13.09
C ILE A 738 -63.89 -17.88 -13.59
N PRO A 739 -64.13 -18.15 -14.89
CA PRO A 739 -65.41 -18.65 -15.37
C PRO A 739 -65.76 -20.04 -14.82
N HIS A 740 -66.99 -20.26 -14.37
CA HIS A 740 -67.46 -21.58 -13.90
C HIS A 740 -68.98 -21.72 -13.95
N ASN A 741 -69.48 -22.94 -14.16
CA ASN A 741 -70.91 -23.22 -14.31
C ASN A 741 -71.70 -23.06 -13.00
N CYS A 742 -71.06 -23.33 -11.85
CA CYS A 742 -71.69 -23.22 -10.54
C CYS A 742 -71.72 -21.76 -10.06
N LYS A 743 -72.90 -21.27 -9.66
CA LYS A 743 -73.04 -19.91 -9.11
C LYS A 743 -72.29 -19.82 -7.77
N GLN A 744 -71.39 -18.84 -7.61
CA GLN A 744 -70.68 -18.66 -6.34
C GLN A 744 -71.69 -18.33 -5.20
N PRO A 745 -71.55 -18.96 -4.02
CA PRO A 745 -72.28 -18.56 -2.82
C PRO A 745 -71.83 -17.17 -2.35
N GLU A 746 -72.67 -16.52 -1.53
CA GLU A 746 -72.29 -15.29 -0.85
C GLU A 746 -71.01 -15.52 -0.04
N SER A 747 -70.01 -14.66 -0.25
CA SER A 747 -68.63 -14.92 0.16
C SER A 747 -68.31 -14.17 1.46
N PRO A 748 -67.82 -14.87 2.50
CA PRO A 748 -67.59 -14.26 3.81
C PRO A 748 -66.45 -13.24 3.76
N ALA A 749 -66.54 -12.19 4.58
CA ALA A 749 -65.45 -11.25 4.78
C ALA A 749 -64.23 -11.93 5.43
N HIS A 750 -63.03 -11.38 5.18
CA HIS A 750 -61.77 -11.82 5.78
C HIS A 750 -61.41 -13.29 5.51
N ALA A 751 -61.82 -13.81 4.36
CA ALA A 751 -61.49 -15.16 3.89
C ALA A 751 -60.61 -15.11 2.63
N ASN A 752 -59.88 -16.20 2.41
CA ASN A 752 -59.11 -16.49 1.21
C ASN A 752 -59.69 -17.75 0.58
N VAL A 753 -59.99 -17.69 -0.71
CA VAL A 753 -60.61 -18.79 -1.48
C VAL A 753 -59.60 -19.35 -2.46
N VAL A 754 -59.38 -20.67 -2.44
CA VAL A 754 -58.55 -21.38 -3.42
C VAL A 754 -59.41 -22.42 -4.12
N GLY A 755 -59.41 -22.41 -5.45
CA GLY A 755 -60.10 -23.41 -6.26
C GLY A 755 -59.12 -24.46 -6.78
N MET A 756 -59.51 -25.73 -6.68
CA MET A 756 -58.77 -26.85 -7.26
C MET A 756 -59.72 -27.94 -7.76
N ASP A 757 -59.36 -28.58 -8.87
CA ASP A 757 -60.15 -29.68 -9.43
C ASP A 757 -59.62 -31.03 -8.92
N LEU A 758 -60.50 -31.83 -8.31
CA LEU A 758 -60.16 -33.13 -7.73
C LEU A 758 -60.75 -34.26 -8.59
N PRO A 759 -59.94 -35.14 -9.21
CA PRO A 759 -60.40 -36.11 -10.21
C PRO A 759 -61.55 -37.05 -9.78
N SER A 760 -61.75 -37.25 -8.47
CA SER A 760 -62.79 -38.12 -7.90
C SER A 760 -63.97 -37.38 -7.26
N HIS A 761 -63.90 -36.05 -7.13
CA HIS A 761 -64.89 -35.25 -6.39
C HIS A 761 -65.37 -34.01 -7.15
N GLY A 762 -64.66 -33.56 -8.19
CA GLY A 762 -64.97 -32.37 -8.98
C GLY A 762 -64.42 -31.07 -8.37
N TYR A 763 -64.78 -29.95 -8.99
CA TYR A 763 -64.21 -28.64 -8.65
C TYR A 763 -64.56 -28.22 -7.22
N THR A 764 -63.52 -28.01 -6.42
CA THR A 764 -63.60 -27.81 -4.97
C THR A 764 -63.01 -26.44 -4.60
N LEU A 765 -63.79 -25.66 -3.87
CA LEU A 765 -63.34 -24.42 -3.23
C LEU A 765 -62.93 -24.69 -1.78
N ILE A 766 -61.74 -24.23 -1.43
CA ILE A 766 -61.17 -24.28 -0.09
C ILE A 766 -61.12 -22.86 0.47
N TYR A 767 -61.63 -22.68 1.69
CA TYR A 767 -61.70 -21.41 2.38
C TYR A 767 -60.78 -21.42 3.60
N THR A 768 -59.90 -20.41 3.71
CA THR A 768 -59.08 -20.17 4.91
C THR A 768 -59.29 -18.74 5.40
N CYS A 769 -59.34 -18.53 6.72
CA CYS A 769 -59.47 -17.17 7.28
C CYS A 769 -58.13 -16.42 7.18
N GLN A 770 -58.21 -15.10 6.99
CA GLN A 770 -57.04 -14.21 6.97
C GLN A 770 -56.40 -14.11 8.38
N PRO A 771 -55.08 -13.81 8.48
CA PRO A 771 -54.41 -13.65 9.76
C PRO A 771 -55.13 -12.67 10.69
N GLY A 772 -55.40 -13.10 11.93
CA GLY A 772 -56.20 -12.35 12.91
C GLY A 772 -57.66 -12.80 13.02
N PHE A 773 -58.15 -13.63 12.09
CA PHE A 773 -59.49 -14.20 12.10
C PHE A 773 -59.44 -15.73 12.17
N PHE A 774 -60.47 -16.36 12.76
CA PHE A 774 -60.59 -17.82 12.83
C PHE A 774 -61.97 -18.28 12.34
N LEU A 775 -62.05 -19.54 11.90
CA LEU A 775 -63.29 -20.15 11.42
C LEU A 775 -64.24 -20.39 12.60
N ALA A 776 -65.25 -19.53 12.75
CA ALA A 776 -66.25 -19.61 13.80
C ALA A 776 -67.44 -20.55 13.45
N GLY A 777 -67.61 -20.85 12.16
CA GLY A 777 -68.62 -21.82 11.71
C GLY A 777 -68.61 -22.05 10.19
N GLY A 778 -69.45 -22.99 9.74
CA GLY A 778 -69.56 -23.41 8.33
C GLY A 778 -68.59 -24.54 7.94
N THR A 779 -68.39 -24.76 6.64
CA THR A 779 -67.49 -25.81 6.12
C THR A 779 -66.36 -25.21 5.30
N GLU A 780 -65.12 -25.55 5.66
CA GLU A 780 -63.86 -25.07 5.04
C GLU A 780 -63.67 -25.56 3.59
N HIS A 781 -64.25 -26.70 3.23
CA HIS A 781 -64.25 -27.26 1.89
C HIS A 781 -65.67 -27.31 1.33
N ARG A 782 -65.85 -26.85 0.09
CA ARG A 782 -67.12 -26.89 -0.63
C ARG A 782 -66.88 -27.42 -2.04
N VAL A 783 -67.63 -28.44 -2.42
CA VAL A 783 -67.50 -29.14 -3.70
C VAL A 783 -68.71 -28.77 -4.56
N CYS A 784 -68.50 -28.45 -5.84
CA CYS A 784 -69.64 -28.27 -6.73
C CYS A 784 -70.13 -29.62 -7.26
N ARG A 785 -71.44 -29.86 -7.13
CA ARG A 785 -72.13 -31.02 -7.67
C ARG A 785 -72.52 -30.80 -9.14
N SER A 786 -72.82 -31.90 -9.82
CA SER A 786 -73.31 -31.91 -11.21
C SER A 786 -74.66 -31.20 -11.43
N ASP A 787 -75.39 -30.88 -10.35
CA ASP A 787 -76.60 -30.05 -10.35
C ASP A 787 -76.30 -28.52 -10.30
N ASN A 788 -75.01 -28.14 -10.37
CA ASN A 788 -74.48 -26.78 -10.22
C ASN A 788 -74.66 -26.16 -8.82
N THR A 789 -74.92 -26.96 -7.78
CA THR A 789 -75.01 -26.52 -6.38
C THR A 789 -73.76 -26.87 -5.56
N TRP A 790 -73.53 -26.14 -4.46
CA TRP A 790 -72.36 -26.33 -3.59
C TRP A 790 -72.69 -27.11 -2.33
N THR A 791 -71.87 -28.10 -2.00
CA THR A 791 -71.96 -28.83 -0.71
C THR A 791 -71.65 -27.93 0.49
N GLY A 792 -72.07 -28.33 1.70
CA GLY A 792 -71.71 -27.65 2.94
C GLY A 792 -72.38 -26.29 3.19
N LYS A 793 -72.00 -25.63 4.30
CA LYS A 793 -72.48 -24.30 4.70
C LYS A 793 -71.38 -23.26 4.44
N VAL A 794 -71.77 -22.02 4.14
CA VAL A 794 -70.81 -20.91 3.94
C VAL A 794 -69.93 -20.77 5.22
N PRO A 795 -68.60 -20.73 5.09
CA PRO A 795 -67.71 -20.52 6.23
C PRO A 795 -67.84 -19.10 6.79
N VAL A 796 -67.61 -18.92 8.09
CA VAL A 796 -67.67 -17.61 8.77
C VAL A 796 -66.36 -17.39 9.52
N CYS A 797 -65.68 -16.26 9.22
CA CYS A 797 -64.44 -15.85 9.87
C CYS A 797 -64.71 -14.72 10.86
N GLU A 798 -64.47 -14.94 12.15
CA GLU A 798 -64.67 -13.92 13.20
C GLU A 798 -63.33 -13.43 13.76
N ALA A 799 -63.31 -12.16 14.21
CA ALA A 799 -62.16 -11.54 14.83
C ALA A 799 -62.12 -11.84 16.33
N GLY A 800 -61.05 -12.46 16.81
CA GLY A 800 -60.90 -12.72 18.23
C GLY A 800 -59.61 -13.45 18.62
N SER A 801 -59.18 -13.24 19.85
CA SER A 801 -58.10 -14.01 20.47
C SER A 801 -58.64 -15.36 20.94
N LYS A 802 -57.94 -16.47 20.68
CA LYS A 802 -58.29 -17.76 21.29
C LYS A 802 -58.32 -17.62 22.82
N ILE A 803 -59.46 -17.95 23.42
CA ILE A 803 -59.64 -17.91 24.88
C ILE A 803 -58.64 -18.88 25.54
N LEU A 804 -57.85 -18.37 26.48
CA LEU A 804 -57.01 -19.18 27.35
C LEU A 804 -57.90 -20.08 28.23
N VAL A 805 -57.78 -21.40 28.07
CA VAL A 805 -58.26 -22.35 29.09
C VAL A 805 -57.05 -22.90 29.84
N LYS A 806 -56.84 -22.37 31.05
CA LYS A 806 -56.03 -22.87 32.17
C LYS A 806 -54.68 -23.52 31.85
N ASP A 807 -53.64 -22.75 32.16
CA ASP A 807 -52.32 -23.22 32.63
C ASP A 807 -52.49 -24.16 33.86
N PRO A 808 -51.82 -25.32 33.90
CA PRO A 808 -51.39 -25.92 35.16
C PRO A 808 -49.86 -25.98 35.21
N ARG A 809 -49.25 -25.07 35.98
CA ARG A 809 -47.88 -25.23 36.47
C ARG A 809 -47.90 -25.96 37.82
N PRO A 810 -46.77 -26.53 38.31
CA PRO A 810 -45.52 -26.88 37.61
C PRO A 810 -45.13 -28.37 37.80
N ALA A 811 -44.24 -28.88 36.94
CA ALA A 811 -43.45 -30.07 37.23
C ALA A 811 -42.03 -29.92 36.65
N LEU A 812 -41.03 -30.45 37.38
CA LEU A 812 -39.61 -30.23 37.13
C LEU A 812 -39.06 -31.22 36.10
N GLY A 813 -38.31 -30.73 35.10
CA GLY A 813 -37.42 -31.55 34.25
C GLY A 813 -37.95 -31.87 32.85
N THR A 814 -37.30 -31.33 31.83
CA THR A 814 -37.47 -31.70 30.41
C THR A 814 -36.12 -31.98 29.75
N PRO A 815 -35.90 -33.19 29.20
CA PRO A 815 -35.09 -33.37 28.00
C PRO A 815 -35.88 -32.81 26.80
N SER A 816 -35.19 -32.16 25.87
CA SER A 816 -35.80 -31.53 24.69
C SER A 816 -36.28 -32.57 23.66
N PRO A 817 -37.54 -32.47 23.15
CA PRO A 817 -37.95 -33.25 21.99
C PRO A 817 -37.32 -32.67 20.72
N LYS A 818 -36.67 -33.53 19.94
CA LYS A 818 -36.12 -33.21 18.61
C LYS A 818 -37.26 -32.81 17.67
N LEU A 819 -37.07 -31.72 16.90
CA LEU A 819 -37.98 -31.39 15.81
C LEU A 819 -37.66 -32.28 14.60
N SER A 820 -38.62 -33.10 14.18
CA SER A 820 -38.52 -33.94 12.97
C SER A 820 -38.62 -33.10 11.70
N VAL A 821 -37.64 -33.24 10.80
CA VAL A 821 -37.69 -32.66 9.45
C VAL A 821 -38.57 -33.56 8.55
N PRO A 822 -39.44 -33.01 7.69
CA PRO A 822 -40.21 -33.81 6.72
C PRO A 822 -39.33 -34.55 5.71
N ASP A 823 -39.79 -35.70 5.22
CA ASP A 823 -39.00 -36.63 4.37
C ASP A 823 -38.66 -36.09 2.96
N ASP A 824 -39.17 -34.91 2.58
CA ASP A 824 -39.20 -34.43 1.19
C ASP A 824 -37.94 -33.65 0.74
N VAL A 825 -36.96 -33.44 1.63
CA VAL A 825 -35.83 -32.51 1.38
C VAL A 825 -34.64 -33.15 0.63
N PHE A 826 -34.46 -34.47 0.69
CA PHE A 826 -33.34 -35.17 0.04
C PHE A 826 -33.77 -36.49 -0.61
N ALA A 827 -34.37 -36.40 -1.80
CA ALA A 827 -34.67 -37.58 -2.62
C ALA A 827 -33.39 -38.20 -3.25
N GLN A 828 -33.29 -39.52 -3.19
CA GLN A 828 -32.19 -40.27 -3.81
C GLN A 828 -32.27 -40.17 -5.35
N ASN A 829 -31.12 -40.05 -6.03
CA ASN A 829 -30.98 -39.85 -7.48
C ASN A 829 -31.41 -38.47 -8.03
N TYR A 830 -31.53 -37.44 -7.18
CA TYR A 830 -31.76 -36.08 -7.69
C TYR A 830 -30.50 -35.51 -8.37
N ILE A 831 -30.65 -35.01 -9.60
CA ILE A 831 -29.57 -34.57 -10.48
C ILE A 831 -29.58 -33.05 -10.65
N TRP A 832 -28.48 -32.40 -10.26
CA TRP A 832 -28.25 -30.97 -10.43
C TRP A 832 -27.24 -30.72 -11.54
N LYS A 833 -27.58 -29.90 -12.54
CA LYS A 833 -26.73 -29.57 -13.68
C LYS A 833 -26.23 -28.12 -13.58
N GLY A 834 -24.94 -27.92 -13.78
CA GLY A 834 -24.27 -26.63 -13.75
C GLY A 834 -23.16 -26.52 -14.80
N SER A 835 -22.32 -25.51 -14.67
CA SER A 835 -21.14 -25.33 -15.53
C SER A 835 -20.08 -24.49 -14.84
N TYR A 836 -18.80 -24.80 -15.05
CA TYR A 836 -17.67 -24.02 -14.56
C TYR A 836 -16.87 -23.42 -15.73
N ASN A 837 -16.05 -22.40 -15.47
CA ASN A 837 -15.31 -21.69 -16.52
C ASN A 837 -13.80 -21.92 -16.32
N PHE A 838 -13.12 -22.49 -17.31
CA PHE A 838 -11.70 -22.82 -17.22
C PHE A 838 -10.96 -22.39 -18.50
N LYS A 839 -9.85 -21.64 -18.33
CA LYS A 839 -9.12 -20.98 -19.43
C LYS A 839 -10.04 -20.25 -20.42
N GLY A 840 -11.07 -19.57 -19.91
CA GLY A 840 -12.02 -18.80 -20.72
C GLY A 840 -13.07 -19.62 -21.48
N ARG A 841 -13.19 -20.94 -21.26
CA ARG A 841 -14.26 -21.77 -21.83
C ARG A 841 -15.15 -22.38 -20.75
N LYS A 842 -16.47 -22.28 -20.97
CA LYS A 842 -17.53 -22.78 -20.08
C LYS A 842 -17.76 -24.28 -20.33
N GLN A 843 -17.52 -25.11 -19.31
CA GLN A 843 -17.63 -26.57 -19.34
C GLN A 843 -18.85 -27.02 -18.50
N PRO A 844 -19.77 -27.85 -19.01
CA PRO A 844 -20.92 -28.35 -18.26
C PRO A 844 -20.52 -29.43 -17.24
N MET A 845 -21.28 -29.56 -16.15
CA MET A 845 -20.96 -30.46 -15.03
C MET A 845 -22.22 -30.89 -14.28
N THR A 846 -22.24 -32.09 -13.71
CA THR A 846 -23.44 -32.69 -13.09
C THR A 846 -23.14 -33.22 -11.69
N LEU A 847 -23.98 -32.91 -10.70
CA LEU A 847 -23.93 -33.45 -9.34
C LEU A 847 -25.17 -34.32 -9.09
N THR A 848 -24.98 -35.52 -8.54
CA THR A 848 -26.07 -36.48 -8.25
C THR A 848 -25.96 -36.95 -6.81
N VAL A 849 -27.06 -36.88 -6.04
CA VAL A 849 -27.08 -37.37 -4.65
C VAL A 849 -27.33 -38.88 -4.66
N THR A 850 -26.37 -39.67 -4.18
CA THR A 850 -26.39 -41.13 -4.28
C THR A 850 -26.94 -41.82 -3.04
N SER A 851 -26.80 -41.23 -1.86
CA SER A 851 -27.46 -41.69 -0.63
C SER A 851 -27.49 -40.61 0.46
N PHE A 852 -28.56 -40.61 1.24
CA PHE A 852 -28.69 -39.82 2.48
C PHE A 852 -29.10 -40.74 3.62
N ASN A 853 -28.43 -40.63 4.77
CA ASN A 853 -28.80 -41.33 5.99
C ASN A 853 -29.26 -40.33 7.05
N ALA A 854 -30.58 -40.23 7.21
CA ALA A 854 -31.24 -39.31 8.13
C ALA A 854 -30.87 -39.54 9.61
N SER A 855 -30.53 -40.78 10.00
CA SER A 855 -30.17 -41.11 11.39
C SER A 855 -28.77 -40.62 11.79
N THR A 856 -27.87 -40.42 10.83
CA THR A 856 -26.48 -39.98 11.07
C THR A 856 -26.16 -38.62 10.45
N GLY A 857 -27.11 -37.98 9.75
CA GLY A 857 -26.87 -36.72 9.04
C GLY A 857 -25.79 -36.81 7.94
N ARG A 858 -25.57 -38.00 7.37
CA ARG A 858 -24.49 -38.27 6.40
C ARG A 858 -25.04 -38.28 4.98
N VAL A 859 -24.44 -37.47 4.11
CA VAL A 859 -24.82 -37.33 2.69
C VAL A 859 -23.65 -37.79 1.81
N ASN A 860 -23.95 -38.62 0.80
CA ASN A 860 -23.01 -38.99 -0.25
C ASN A 860 -23.52 -38.51 -1.62
N ALA A 861 -22.62 -38.02 -2.47
CA ALA A 861 -22.92 -37.55 -3.82
C ALA A 861 -21.79 -37.83 -4.82
N THR A 862 -22.14 -38.01 -6.09
CA THR A 862 -21.20 -38.10 -7.22
C THR A 862 -21.24 -36.83 -8.04
N LEU A 863 -20.05 -36.36 -8.45
CA LEU A 863 -19.86 -35.15 -9.24
C LEU A 863 -19.11 -35.53 -10.53
N SER A 864 -19.75 -35.35 -11.69
CA SER A 864 -19.30 -35.90 -12.97
C SER A 864 -19.22 -34.87 -14.11
N ASN A 865 -18.26 -35.10 -15.00
CA ASN A 865 -18.09 -34.48 -16.32
C ASN A 865 -17.72 -35.58 -17.33
N ARG A 866 -17.67 -35.28 -18.64
CA ARG A 866 -17.46 -36.25 -19.73
C ARG A 866 -16.25 -37.17 -19.56
N ASP A 867 -15.20 -36.71 -18.87
CA ASP A 867 -13.94 -37.44 -18.73
C ASP A 867 -13.58 -37.79 -17.26
N MET A 868 -14.45 -37.53 -16.28
CA MET A 868 -14.12 -37.78 -14.85
C MET A 868 -15.34 -37.87 -13.92
N GLU A 869 -15.25 -38.73 -12.90
CA GLU A 869 -16.19 -38.85 -11.78
C GLU A 869 -15.48 -38.69 -10.43
N LEU A 870 -16.08 -37.91 -9.51
CA LEU A 870 -15.62 -37.74 -8.13
C LEU A 870 -16.70 -38.14 -7.13
N LEU A 871 -16.32 -38.91 -6.11
CA LEU A 871 -17.18 -39.35 -5.00
C LEU A 871 -16.95 -38.45 -3.76
N LEU A 872 -18.03 -37.93 -3.19
CA LEU A 872 -18.03 -36.99 -2.07
C LEU A 872 -18.90 -37.55 -0.92
N SER A 873 -18.44 -37.38 0.33
CA SER A 873 -19.20 -37.73 1.54
C SER A 873 -19.00 -36.69 2.65
N GLY A 874 -20.05 -36.33 3.37
CA GLY A 874 -20.02 -35.33 4.45
C GLY A 874 -20.98 -35.63 5.60
N LEU A 875 -20.72 -35.04 6.77
CA LEU A 875 -21.45 -35.20 8.04
C LEU A 875 -21.89 -33.83 8.57
N ASN A 876 -23.14 -33.71 9.00
CA ASN A 876 -23.69 -32.47 9.55
C ASN A 876 -23.50 -32.39 11.08
N THR A 877 -22.96 -31.28 11.60
CA THR A 877 -22.66 -31.12 13.04
C THR A 877 -23.22 -29.79 13.58
N SER A 878 -23.83 -29.84 14.76
CA SER A 878 -24.39 -28.67 15.44
C SER A 878 -24.06 -28.71 16.94
N GLU A 879 -23.13 -27.85 17.37
CA GLU A 879 -22.93 -27.48 18.77
C GLU A 879 -22.94 -25.95 18.87
N GLY A 880 -23.28 -25.41 20.06
CA GLY A 880 -23.45 -23.98 20.26
C GLY A 880 -22.86 -23.47 21.57
N SER A 881 -22.77 -22.15 21.70
CA SER A 881 -22.34 -21.45 22.92
C SER A 881 -23.18 -20.21 23.18
N ASN A 882 -23.59 -20.01 24.44
CA ASN A 882 -24.51 -18.96 24.91
C ASN A 882 -23.78 -17.71 25.39
N SER A 883 -24.38 -16.52 25.21
CA SER A 883 -24.42 -15.47 26.26
C SER A 883 -25.52 -14.40 26.06
N SER A 884 -26.54 -14.44 26.93
CA SER A 884 -27.36 -13.33 27.49
C SER A 884 -28.15 -12.32 26.61
N ASN A 885 -29.50 -12.40 26.73
CA ASN A 885 -30.52 -11.35 27.05
C ASN A 885 -30.45 -9.94 26.39
N GLN A 886 -31.55 -9.29 25.92
CA GLN A 886 -32.97 -9.64 25.70
C GLN A 886 -33.61 -8.56 24.74
N PRO A 887 -34.95 -8.41 24.57
CA PRO A 887 -35.66 -8.76 23.33
C PRO A 887 -36.16 -7.59 22.46
N HIS A 888 -36.36 -7.85 21.16
CA HIS A 888 -37.56 -7.44 20.41
C HIS A 888 -37.74 -8.39 19.22
N GLY A 889 -38.97 -8.79 18.90
CA GLY A 889 -39.25 -9.78 17.86
C GLY A 889 -40.22 -9.30 16.80
N THR A 890 -40.02 -9.77 15.56
CA THR A 890 -41.02 -9.82 14.48
C THR A 890 -40.75 -11.05 13.60
N ASN A 891 -41.75 -11.49 12.84
CA ASN A 891 -41.82 -12.84 12.26
C ASN A 891 -41.20 -12.99 10.86
N SER A 892 -40.53 -14.14 10.66
CA SER A 892 -40.54 -15.00 9.45
C SER A 892 -40.39 -14.40 8.04
N SER A 893 -39.15 -14.40 7.53
CA SER A 893 -38.85 -14.80 6.13
C SER A 893 -37.35 -15.11 5.90
N SER A 894 -36.75 -16.09 6.63
CA SER A 894 -35.31 -16.39 6.47
C SER A 894 -34.89 -17.85 6.72
N VAL A 895 -35.64 -18.83 6.20
CA VAL A 895 -35.27 -20.26 6.30
C VAL A 895 -34.45 -20.75 5.08
N ALA A 896 -34.44 -20.01 3.98
CA ALA A 896 -33.74 -20.39 2.74
C ALA A 896 -32.23 -20.02 2.71
N ILE A 897 -31.79 -19.04 3.51
CA ILE A 897 -30.41 -18.48 3.41
C ILE A 897 -29.42 -19.18 4.35
N ALA A 898 -29.89 -19.79 5.44
CA ALA A 898 -29.02 -20.43 6.45
C ALA A 898 -28.33 -21.73 5.99
N ILE A 899 -28.74 -22.32 4.86
CA ILE A 899 -28.29 -23.66 4.42
C ILE A 899 -27.24 -23.60 3.30
N LEU A 900 -27.13 -22.49 2.55
CA LEU A 900 -26.24 -22.38 1.39
C LEU A 900 -24.79 -21.98 1.74
N VAL A 901 -24.58 -21.25 2.84
CA VAL A 901 -23.26 -20.72 3.23
C VAL A 901 -22.22 -21.82 3.53
N PRO A 902 -22.54 -22.92 4.24
CA PRO A 902 -21.57 -24.00 4.49
C PRO A 902 -21.17 -24.78 3.23
N PHE A 903 -22.05 -24.83 2.22
CA PHE A 903 -21.83 -25.62 1.01
C PHE A 903 -20.78 -25.00 0.07
N PHE A 904 -20.75 -23.67 -0.05
CA PHE A 904 -19.71 -22.99 -0.83
C PHE A 904 -18.32 -23.12 -0.20
N ALA A 905 -18.21 -23.11 1.13
CA ALA A 905 -16.94 -23.27 1.83
C ALA A 905 -16.24 -24.60 1.51
N LEU A 906 -17.00 -25.71 1.44
CA LEU A 906 -16.48 -27.03 1.07
C LEU A 906 -16.00 -27.09 -0.39
N ILE A 907 -16.68 -26.40 -1.31
CA ILE A 907 -16.28 -26.32 -2.72
C ILE A 907 -14.93 -25.59 -2.87
N PHE A 908 -14.75 -24.45 -2.17
CA PHE A 908 -13.48 -23.74 -2.19
C PHE A 908 -12.34 -24.51 -1.51
N ALA A 909 -12.60 -25.21 -0.41
CA ALA A 909 -11.60 -26.06 0.25
C ALA A 909 -11.13 -27.22 -0.65
N GLY A 910 -12.05 -27.88 -1.36
CA GLY A 910 -11.71 -28.93 -2.34
C GLY A 910 -10.87 -28.42 -3.51
N PHE A 911 -11.17 -27.22 -4.01
CA PHE A 911 -10.42 -26.60 -5.10
C PHE A 911 -8.99 -26.18 -4.68
N GLY A 912 -8.82 -25.73 -3.43
CA GLY A 912 -7.52 -25.46 -2.84
C GLY A 912 -6.65 -26.72 -2.72
N PHE A 913 -7.23 -27.84 -2.30
CA PHE A 913 -6.50 -29.12 -2.19
C PHE A 913 -6.08 -29.68 -3.56
N TYR A 914 -6.87 -29.46 -4.61
CA TYR A 914 -6.52 -29.82 -5.99
C TYR A 914 -5.25 -29.07 -6.48
N LEU A 915 -5.18 -27.76 -6.24
CA LEU A 915 -4.00 -26.94 -6.59
C LEU A 915 -2.76 -27.27 -5.76
N TYR A 916 -2.94 -27.69 -4.50
CA TYR A 916 -1.83 -28.16 -3.65
C TYR A 916 -1.27 -29.51 -4.13
N LYS A 917 -2.15 -30.45 -4.49
CA LYS A 917 -1.76 -31.83 -4.88
C LYS A 917 -1.14 -31.94 -6.28
N GLN A 918 -1.22 -30.91 -7.12
CA GLN A 918 -0.48 -30.85 -8.40
C GLN A 918 0.96 -30.29 -8.27
N ARG A 919 1.43 -29.90 -7.07
CA ARG A 919 2.75 -29.23 -6.90
C ARG A 919 3.86 -30.09 -6.27
N THR A 920 3.57 -31.32 -5.86
CA THR A 920 4.55 -32.34 -5.42
C THR A 920 4.00 -33.73 -5.79
N ALA A 921 4.75 -34.77 -6.15
CA ALA A 921 6.18 -35.07 -6.04
C ALA A 921 6.57 -36.15 -7.11
N PRO A 922 7.73 -36.84 -7.04
CA PRO A 922 9.09 -36.43 -6.64
C PRO A 922 10.16 -36.78 -7.71
N LYS A 923 11.38 -36.23 -7.59
CA LYS A 923 12.64 -36.96 -7.91
C LYS A 923 13.88 -36.19 -7.45
N THR A 924 14.34 -36.45 -6.23
CA THR A 924 15.74 -36.22 -5.82
C THR A 924 16.14 -37.23 -4.75
N GLN A 925 17.02 -38.15 -5.12
CA GLN A 925 18.07 -38.63 -4.22
C GLN A 925 19.20 -39.19 -5.10
N TYR A 926 20.37 -38.57 -5.06
CA TYR A 926 21.64 -39.30 -4.97
C TYR A 926 22.75 -38.37 -4.48
N THR A 927 23.68 -38.98 -3.76
CA THR A 927 24.88 -38.41 -3.12
C THR A 927 26.03 -38.21 -4.10
N GLY A 928 26.95 -37.28 -3.83
CA GLY A 928 28.25 -37.26 -4.51
C GLY A 928 29.04 -35.97 -4.28
N CYS A 929 30.36 -36.08 -4.11
CA CYS A 929 31.25 -34.96 -3.79
C CYS A 929 32.00 -34.41 -5.02
N SER A 930 32.41 -33.14 -4.89
CA SER A 930 33.74 -32.60 -5.23
C SER A 930 34.18 -32.36 -6.70
N VAL A 931 35.10 -31.38 -6.77
CA VAL A 931 36.13 -31.09 -7.79
C VAL A 931 35.84 -30.04 -8.88
N HIS A 932 36.89 -29.24 -9.04
CA HIS A 932 37.24 -28.12 -9.91
C HIS A 932 37.15 -28.31 -11.44
N GLU A 933 37.37 -27.18 -12.13
CA GLU A 933 37.99 -26.99 -13.47
C GLU A 933 37.17 -26.99 -14.77
N ASN A 934 37.00 -25.76 -15.30
CA ASN A 934 37.40 -25.24 -16.62
C ASN A 934 37.00 -25.88 -17.98
N ASN A 935 36.64 -24.95 -18.88
CA ASN A 935 36.83 -24.89 -20.34
C ASN A 935 35.76 -25.46 -21.32
N ASN A 936 35.29 -24.52 -22.16
CA ASN A 936 34.97 -24.59 -23.60
C ASN A 936 33.91 -25.57 -24.16
N GLY A 937 32.97 -25.02 -24.94
CA GLY A 937 32.21 -25.75 -25.97
C GLY A 937 30.88 -25.11 -26.38
N GLN A 938 30.80 -24.53 -27.59
CA GLN A 938 29.54 -24.03 -28.19
C GLN A 938 28.93 -25.05 -29.16
N ALA A 939 27.60 -25.17 -29.18
CA ALA A 939 26.73 -25.43 -30.35
C ALA A 939 25.26 -25.25 -29.86
N ALA A 940 24.38 -24.39 -30.40
CA ALA A 940 23.99 -24.03 -31.77
C ALA A 940 22.81 -24.87 -32.32
N PHE A 941 21.69 -24.20 -32.64
CA PHE A 941 20.66 -24.63 -33.59
C PHE A 941 20.00 -23.39 -34.21
N GLU A 942 19.87 -23.38 -35.53
CA GLU A 942 19.32 -22.28 -36.34
C GLU A 942 17.87 -22.56 -36.81
N ASN A 943 17.16 -21.51 -37.24
CA ASN A 943 16.39 -21.54 -38.50
C ASN A 943 16.02 -20.09 -38.94
N PRO A 944 15.69 -19.81 -40.23
CA PRO A 944 16.61 -18.99 -41.03
C PRO A 944 15.93 -17.88 -41.85
N MET A 945 16.73 -16.99 -42.45
CA MET A 945 16.61 -16.60 -43.88
C MET A 945 17.68 -15.56 -44.28
N TYR A 946 18.71 -16.06 -44.98
CA TYR A 946 19.59 -15.43 -45.97
C TYR A 946 20.10 -13.98 -45.87
N ASP A 947 21.43 -13.96 -45.67
CA ASP A 947 22.48 -13.28 -46.43
C ASP A 947 22.99 -11.92 -45.95
N THR A 948 24.32 -11.87 -45.82
CA THR A 948 25.12 -10.80 -45.24
C THR A 948 26.45 -10.69 -45.97
N ASN A 949 26.71 -9.52 -46.57
CA ASN A 949 28.05 -9.05 -46.92
C ASN A 949 28.04 -7.51 -46.71
N ALA A 950 29.05 -6.85 -46.18
CA ALA A 950 30.46 -7.24 -46.00
C ALA A 950 31.09 -6.76 -44.67
N LYS A 951 32.40 -6.97 -44.53
CA LYS A 951 33.18 -7.01 -43.28
C LYS A 951 33.58 -5.66 -42.66
N SER A 952 33.95 -5.77 -41.39
CA SER A 952 34.71 -4.85 -40.54
C SER A 952 35.98 -4.24 -41.17
N VAL A 953 36.31 -3.02 -40.75
CA VAL A 953 37.67 -2.44 -40.77
C VAL A 953 38.02 -1.90 -39.38
N GLU A 954 39.31 -1.93 -39.05
CA GLU A 954 39.94 -1.62 -37.76
C GLU A 954 39.82 -0.13 -37.36
N GLY A 955 39.96 0.19 -36.06
CA GLY A 955 39.91 1.58 -35.59
C GLY A 955 40.32 1.83 -34.14
N LYS A 956 41.62 2.02 -33.93
CA LYS A 956 42.34 2.53 -32.74
C LYS A 956 41.54 3.33 -31.68
N ALA A 957 41.94 3.12 -30.41
CA ALA A 957 41.61 4.02 -29.31
C ALA A 957 42.11 5.46 -29.56
N VAL A 958 41.24 6.45 -29.30
CA VAL A 958 41.56 7.88 -29.29
C VAL A 958 40.91 8.52 -28.06
N ARG A 959 41.66 9.34 -27.33
CA ARG A 959 41.15 10.15 -26.22
C ARG A 959 40.16 11.20 -26.75
N PHE A 960 39.08 11.46 -26.03
CA PHE A 960 38.26 12.66 -26.23
C PHE A 960 38.22 13.50 -24.95
N ASP A 961 38.69 14.74 -25.06
CA ASP A 961 38.45 15.80 -24.09
C ASP A 961 37.02 16.37 -24.28
N PRO A 962 36.36 16.85 -23.21
CA PRO A 962 34.96 17.26 -23.28
C PRO A 962 34.83 18.75 -23.61
N ASN A 963 34.55 19.10 -24.87
CA ASN A 963 34.03 20.42 -25.24
C ASN A 963 33.44 20.42 -26.66
N LEU A 964 32.12 20.26 -26.79
CA LEU A 964 31.31 20.88 -27.84
C LEU A 964 29.80 20.67 -27.60
N ASN A 965 29.07 21.78 -27.51
CA ASN A 965 27.61 21.78 -27.60
C ASN A 965 27.20 21.48 -29.04
N THR A 966 26.30 20.52 -29.26
CA THR A 966 25.47 20.52 -30.48
C THR A 966 24.09 19.94 -30.19
N VAL A 967 23.07 20.73 -30.49
CA VAL A 967 21.66 20.31 -30.46
C VAL A 967 21.35 19.58 -31.76
N CYS A 968 20.79 18.37 -31.68
CA CYS A 968 20.14 17.71 -32.81
C CYS A 968 18.78 17.16 -32.40
N THR A 969 17.73 17.95 -32.68
CA THR A 969 16.38 17.43 -32.90
C THR A 969 16.32 16.75 -34.26
N MET A 970 15.77 15.53 -34.34
CA MET A 970 14.89 15.14 -35.45
C MET A 970 14.01 13.95 -35.08
N VAL A 971 12.70 14.16 -35.30
CA VAL A 971 11.61 13.25 -35.73
C VAL A 971 11.67 11.79 -35.26
#